data_AF-A0A177EQD8-F1
#
_entry.id   AF-A0A177EQD8-F1
#
_cell.length_a   1.000
_cell.length_b   1.000
_cell.length_c   1.000
_cell.angle_alpha   90.00
_cell.angle_beta   90.00
_cell.angle_gamma   90.00
#
_symmetry.space_group_name_H-M   'P 1'
#
loop_
_entity.id
_entity.type
_entity.pdbx_description
1 polymer ?
#
loop_
_entity_poly.entity_id
_entity_poly.type
_entity_poly.pdbx_seq_one_letter_code
_entity_poly.pdbx_strand_id
1 'polypeptide(L)'
;MKNGVIIKLLVMMYTVCARLQLCDIKEIGNSVVVQEGNLLIHPDGPLNPLRGYIMDRSGYMYNKRFYAPEIDTMYKLEKINKVITRRLHYSRPSIYKYERKPVKDIAYKNICNSPARNQYFLRFHTQLINMFPSSDGALSIIAGRPDAPTSFLLKDELKDVCVYILAALFLLSEQVSISINAEIKEKGNEKLILKSADGNTIYVDQSLVLYKNKENSEEKIKTYHTETVKLINFMKHYAGDAITYVQQDGFIEPTTYEQFMEGKFLSTLQFLIQSYIYEFIDTKDKYIKFVKAVHTLLNDQINNNTSITKKKKKSYERVLSKCFVKEDAQSNEINHPAIICDLKDAIDKYRIFPFMDSSQLPSYTRVKAYNRKDGESINDESSGEFINDESRKYSNCVETALMSIFLCLVYDPETNRYNTDYLLTNEKTKPLKDFFRKYSEPREATEHEMHQDWCRVVADLKNDKILYLKEGTNELDSSLLNILYVVSNITGNKEEVANEIVHLEELLSNKNINDKIDIEESLTTIFKELSNNKNLAVECSAFIVGKRKDSNNPKFIKFNLIYTFNGRKNGILIEIDSEHSSISLLEDSMSSQEKNIIKEKLTKIQNIYSNIESYTACIIRQHINIELAKMEKESALRQIQESIRNNHDNINDIFLHGMMVSMDQKASIVKYFFIVHANNNLPKNNPLVRFTNNLIGSTPLDDLATRKKMLLYCVLNKDRKNYYPGLKSCWKEITKIAINNFYTITQQILVESNHPLDVTLECFKKLIIAVTNSDEKYDMILRSFLIIYIVNFSIKTNDLAKTLLEFIKIIDETVMQPGGSNMFCIYLKWIYDIGNSYTFSLDDKKEIIRILMNKIDINYNFNRNNKLDYWFLRKFYVLKDLEMNKKDLLCDEESPESVKRYNCLMNKIRKIIELSEQ
;
A
#
# COMPACT_ATOMS: atom_id res chain seq x y z
N MET A 1 -37.70 -17.99 13.29
CA MET A 1 -36.57 -17.62 14.18
C MET A 1 -35.18 -17.52 13.50
N LYS A 2 -35.03 -17.74 12.18
CA LYS A 2 -33.76 -17.50 11.45
C LYS A 2 -33.45 -16.01 11.23
N ASN A 3 -34.47 -15.15 11.15
CA ASN A 3 -34.30 -13.71 10.91
C ASN A 3 -33.66 -12.96 12.09
N GLY A 4 -33.90 -13.38 13.34
CA GLY A 4 -33.38 -12.66 14.52
C GLY A 4 -31.87 -12.76 14.73
N VAL A 5 -31.25 -13.89 14.37
CA VAL A 5 -29.80 -14.09 14.50
C VAL A 5 -29.03 -13.43 13.36
N ILE A 6 -29.62 -13.43 12.15
CA ILE A 6 -29.06 -12.74 10.98
C ILE A 6 -29.13 -11.23 11.17
N ILE A 7 -30.26 -10.70 11.67
CA ILE A 7 -30.39 -9.27 12.01
C ILE A 7 -29.42 -8.86 13.13
N LYS A 8 -29.20 -9.68 14.18
CA LYS A 8 -28.21 -9.36 15.22
C LYS A 8 -26.77 -9.36 14.71
N LEU A 9 -26.41 -10.26 13.79
CA LEU A 9 -25.10 -10.26 13.13
C LEU A 9 -24.93 -9.06 12.18
N LEU A 10 -25.98 -8.66 11.47
CA LEU A 10 -26.00 -7.49 10.58
C LEU A 10 -25.97 -6.17 11.36
N VAL A 11 -26.69 -6.06 12.47
CA VAL A 11 -26.66 -4.88 13.35
C VAL A 11 -25.29 -4.75 14.04
N MET A 12 -24.61 -5.87 14.37
CA MET A 12 -23.23 -5.82 14.86
C MET A 12 -22.22 -5.32 13.82
N MET A 13 -22.46 -5.54 12.52
CA MET A 13 -21.64 -4.94 11.46
C MET A 13 -21.80 -3.41 11.39
N TYR A 14 -22.92 -2.86 11.88
CA TYR A 14 -23.19 -1.42 11.87
C TYR A 14 -22.72 -0.65 13.12
N THR A 15 -22.32 -1.34 14.20
CA THR A 15 -22.00 -0.67 15.48
C THR A 15 -20.52 -0.48 15.79
N VAL A 16 -19.60 -0.92 14.93
CA VAL A 16 -18.16 -0.83 15.24
C VAL A 16 -17.34 -0.44 14.02
N CYS A 17 -17.70 0.67 13.36
CA CYS A 17 -16.88 1.34 12.35
C CYS A 17 -17.16 2.87 12.23
N ALA A 18 -17.74 3.51 13.26
CA ALA A 18 -17.65 4.97 13.39
C ALA A 18 -16.51 5.29 14.37
N ARG A 19 -15.53 6.11 13.98
CA ARG A 19 -14.47 6.57 14.88
C ARG A 19 -14.88 7.91 15.48
N LEU A 20 -14.41 8.22 16.69
CA LEU A 20 -14.61 9.53 17.31
C LEU A 20 -14.13 10.64 16.36
N GLN A 21 -15.01 11.62 16.12
CA GLN A 21 -14.64 12.79 15.33
C GLN A 21 -13.71 13.70 16.13
N LEU A 22 -12.91 14.52 15.46
CA LEU A 22 -11.97 15.40 16.12
C LEU A 22 -12.67 16.45 17.03
N CYS A 23 -13.88 16.87 16.67
CA CYS A 23 -14.74 17.69 17.54
C CYS A 23 -15.12 16.95 18.84
N ASP A 24 -15.57 15.70 18.75
CA ASP A 24 -15.86 14.86 19.92
C ASP A 24 -14.62 14.68 20.79
N ILE A 25 -13.45 14.44 20.18
CA ILE A 25 -12.16 14.32 20.88
C ILE A 25 -11.83 15.60 21.66
N LYS A 26 -12.00 16.77 21.05
CA LYS A 26 -11.81 18.08 21.70
C LYS A 26 -12.77 18.26 22.87
N GLU A 27 -14.04 17.90 22.70
CA GLU A 27 -15.03 17.99 23.78
C GLU A 27 -14.75 17.02 24.93
N ILE A 28 -14.35 15.78 24.64
CA ILE A 28 -13.96 14.77 25.64
C ILE A 28 -12.81 15.29 26.51
N GLY A 29 -11.79 15.89 25.90
CA GLY A 29 -10.62 16.43 26.62
C GLY A 29 -10.94 17.60 27.54
N ASN A 30 -12.01 18.35 27.28
CA ASN A 30 -12.44 19.50 28.08
C ASN A 30 -13.59 19.17 29.05
N SER A 31 -14.08 17.93 29.06
CA SER A 31 -15.20 17.52 29.90
C SER A 31 -14.71 17.03 31.28
N VAL A 32 -15.35 17.50 32.35
CA VAL A 32 -15.19 16.91 33.69
C VAL A 32 -15.78 15.50 33.68
N VAL A 33 -14.91 14.50 33.70
CA VAL A 33 -15.28 13.08 33.61
C VAL A 33 -15.58 12.46 34.97
N VAL A 34 -14.97 12.99 36.04
CA VAL A 34 -15.24 12.57 37.43
C VAL A 34 -15.58 13.80 38.26
N GLN A 35 -16.79 13.84 38.80
CA GLN A 35 -17.27 14.96 39.62
C GLN A 35 -16.53 15.04 40.96
N GLU A 36 -16.19 13.89 41.54
CA GLU A 36 -15.37 13.84 42.75
C GLU A 36 -13.96 14.36 42.43
N GLY A 37 -13.64 15.55 42.96
CA GLY A 37 -12.35 16.21 42.73
C GLY A 37 -12.22 16.97 41.41
N ASN A 38 -13.33 17.16 40.66
CA ASN A 38 -13.37 17.87 39.37
C ASN A 38 -12.24 17.43 38.42
N LEU A 39 -12.18 16.14 38.12
CA LEU A 39 -11.10 15.57 37.31
C LEU A 39 -11.48 15.54 35.83
N LEU A 40 -10.52 15.96 35.01
CA LEU A 40 -10.50 15.80 33.56
C LEU A 40 -9.50 14.73 33.16
N ILE A 41 -9.58 14.33 31.88
CA ILE A 41 -8.55 13.50 31.26
C ILE A 41 -7.28 14.34 31.12
N HIS A 42 -6.14 13.78 31.53
CA HIS A 42 -4.85 14.45 31.37
C HIS A 42 -4.54 14.63 29.87
N PRO A 43 -4.22 15.84 29.38
CA PRO A 43 -3.97 16.09 27.95
C PRO A 43 -2.82 15.24 27.38
N ASP A 44 -1.72 15.15 28.12
CA ASP A 44 -0.60 14.26 27.78
C ASP A 44 -0.81 12.78 28.15
N GLY A 45 -1.96 12.42 28.74
CA GLY A 45 -2.20 11.10 29.32
C GLY A 45 -2.63 10.00 28.33
N PRO A 46 -2.51 8.72 28.72
CA PRO A 46 -2.89 7.57 27.91
C PRO A 46 -4.40 7.41 27.66
N LEU A 47 -5.25 8.14 28.39
CA LEU A 47 -6.70 8.17 28.15
C LEU A 47 -7.14 9.17 27.10
N ASN A 48 -6.26 10.08 26.65
CA ASN A 48 -6.60 11.08 25.65
C ASN A 48 -6.84 10.40 24.28
N PRO A 49 -8.07 10.46 23.71
CA PRO A 49 -8.38 9.80 22.45
C PRO A 49 -7.62 10.35 21.25
N LEU A 50 -7.01 11.54 21.37
CA LEU A 50 -6.16 12.11 20.33
C LEU A 50 -4.98 11.20 19.98
N ARG A 51 -4.41 10.47 20.97
CA ARG A 51 -3.33 9.50 20.72
C ARG A 51 -3.79 8.45 19.70
N GLY A 52 -4.96 7.84 19.96
CA GLY A 52 -5.56 6.84 19.06
C GLY A 52 -5.85 7.41 17.67
N TYR A 53 -6.43 8.61 17.62
CA TYR A 53 -6.72 9.31 16.36
C TYR A 53 -5.47 9.52 15.51
N ILE A 54 -4.40 10.11 16.06
CA ILE A 54 -3.19 10.39 15.28
C ILE A 54 -2.46 9.10 14.90
N MET A 55 -2.41 8.09 15.79
CA MET A 55 -1.78 6.80 15.48
C MET A 55 -2.50 6.04 14.36
N ASP A 56 -3.84 6.06 14.35
CA ASP A 56 -4.64 5.50 13.26
C ASP A 56 -4.38 6.25 11.94
N ARG A 57 -4.45 7.59 11.97
CA ARG A 57 -4.13 8.45 10.82
C ARG A 57 -2.71 8.24 10.28
N SER A 58 -1.76 7.97 11.16
CA SER A 58 -0.37 7.70 10.78
C SER A 58 -0.15 6.26 10.29
N GLY A 59 -1.15 5.39 10.40
CA GLY A 59 -1.14 4.03 9.89
C GLY A 59 -0.32 3.04 10.69
N TYR A 60 -0.04 3.32 11.97
CA TYR A 60 0.87 2.50 12.78
C TYR A 60 0.35 1.07 12.98
N MET A 61 -0.91 0.92 13.39
CA MET A 61 -1.52 -0.41 13.58
C MET A 61 -1.73 -1.12 12.23
N TYR A 62 -2.11 -0.38 11.19
CA TYR A 62 -2.24 -0.90 9.84
C TYR A 62 -0.91 -1.52 9.36
N ASN A 63 0.17 -0.74 9.40
CA ASN A 63 1.50 -1.17 8.99
C ASN A 63 1.96 -2.38 9.82
N LYS A 64 1.78 -2.33 11.14
CA LYS A 64 2.16 -3.43 12.04
C LYS A 64 1.36 -4.70 11.75
N ARG A 65 0.04 -4.62 11.55
CA ARG A 65 -0.79 -5.81 11.29
C ARG A 65 -0.46 -6.49 9.96
N PHE A 66 -0.15 -5.72 8.92
CA PHE A 66 0.01 -6.27 7.57
C PHE A 66 1.46 -6.54 7.17
N TYR A 67 2.43 -5.82 7.74
CA TYR A 67 3.81 -5.85 7.24
C TYR A 67 4.84 -6.28 8.28
N ALA A 68 4.49 -6.35 9.57
CA ALA A 68 5.41 -6.75 10.62
C ALA A 68 6.11 -8.10 10.33
N PRO A 69 7.44 -8.18 10.45
CA PRO A 69 8.20 -9.41 10.18
C PRO A 69 7.93 -10.53 11.18
N GLU A 70 7.28 -10.22 12.30
CA GLU A 70 6.83 -11.19 13.28
C GLU A 70 5.54 -11.93 12.88
N ILE A 71 4.86 -11.48 11.82
CA ILE A 71 3.64 -12.10 11.28
C ILE A 71 3.97 -12.83 9.98
N ASP A 72 3.57 -14.08 9.88
CA ASP A 72 3.59 -14.87 8.66
C ASP A 72 2.27 -14.68 7.91
N THR A 73 2.31 -13.84 6.88
CA THR A 73 1.14 -13.54 6.06
C THR A 73 0.79 -14.72 5.18
N MET A 74 -0.43 -15.27 5.33
CA MET A 74 -0.90 -16.33 4.45
C MET A 74 -1.30 -15.75 3.10
N TYR A 75 -0.55 -16.13 2.07
CA TYR A 75 -0.93 -15.94 0.68
C TYR A 75 -0.44 -17.10 -0.20
N LYS A 76 -1.06 -17.24 -1.37
CA LYS A 76 -0.67 -18.21 -2.40
C LYS A 76 -0.99 -17.69 -3.78
N LEU A 77 -0.07 -17.86 -4.73
CA LEU A 77 -0.31 -17.60 -6.14
C LEU A 77 -0.23 -18.92 -6.91
N GLU A 78 -1.31 -19.29 -7.59
CA GLU A 78 -1.41 -20.51 -8.38
C GLU A 78 -1.71 -20.21 -9.84
N LYS A 79 -1.05 -20.90 -10.76
CA LYS A 79 -1.38 -20.82 -12.18
C LYS A 79 -2.65 -21.62 -12.46
N ILE A 80 -3.65 -21.00 -13.09
CA ILE A 80 -4.89 -21.66 -13.49
C ILE A 80 -4.73 -22.21 -14.91
N ASN A 81 -4.88 -23.51 -15.08
CA ASN A 81 -4.92 -24.17 -16.40
C ASN A 81 -6.36 -24.27 -16.93
N LYS A 82 -7.16 -23.20 -16.83
CA LYS A 82 -8.52 -23.19 -17.41
C LYS A 82 -8.43 -22.68 -18.85
N VAL A 83 -8.85 -23.52 -19.79
CA VAL A 83 -9.21 -23.08 -21.14
C VAL A 83 -10.52 -22.31 -21.01
N ILE A 84 -10.49 -20.99 -21.07
CA ILE A 84 -11.73 -20.23 -21.27
C ILE A 84 -12.18 -20.53 -22.69
N THR A 85 -13.23 -21.34 -22.82
CA THR A 85 -13.98 -21.57 -24.06
C THR A 85 -14.74 -20.31 -24.43
N ARG A 86 -14.01 -19.27 -24.87
CA ARG A 86 -14.51 -18.23 -25.77
C ARG A 86 -13.29 -17.55 -26.43
N ARG A 87 -13.38 -17.53 -27.76
CA ARG A 87 -12.37 -17.26 -28.79
C ARG A 87 -11.41 -16.12 -28.43
N LEU A 88 -10.15 -16.40 -28.10
CA LEU A 88 -9.03 -15.49 -28.39
C LEU A 88 -7.81 -16.34 -28.76
N HIS A 89 -7.47 -16.35 -30.04
CA HIS A 89 -6.23 -16.94 -30.56
C HIS A 89 -5.07 -15.93 -30.46
N TYR A 90 -4.51 -15.80 -29.27
CA TYR A 90 -3.15 -15.32 -29.04
C TYR A 90 -2.58 -16.10 -27.85
N SER A 91 -1.25 -16.17 -27.73
CA SER A 91 -0.56 -16.65 -26.53
C SER A 91 -0.97 -15.81 -25.32
N ARG A 92 -2.12 -16.15 -24.71
CA ARG A 92 -2.69 -15.43 -23.57
C ARG A 92 -1.69 -15.52 -22.40
N PRO A 93 -1.47 -14.42 -21.67
CA PRO A 93 -0.72 -14.47 -20.41
C PRO A 93 -1.34 -15.52 -19.49
N SER A 94 -0.50 -16.21 -18.72
CA SER A 94 -0.98 -17.20 -17.76
C SER A 94 -1.96 -16.53 -16.80
N ILE A 95 -3.17 -17.08 -16.67
CA ILE A 95 -4.12 -16.62 -15.65
C ILE A 95 -3.65 -17.17 -14.30
N TYR A 96 -3.56 -16.31 -13.29
CA TYR A 96 -3.20 -16.72 -11.93
C TYR A 96 -4.38 -16.50 -10.99
N LYS A 97 -4.55 -17.45 -10.06
CA LYS A 97 -5.40 -17.31 -8.89
C LYS A 97 -4.53 -16.88 -7.74
N TYR A 98 -4.76 -15.68 -7.23
CA TYR A 98 -4.18 -15.22 -5.99
C TYR A 98 -5.16 -15.49 -4.85
N GLU A 99 -4.65 -16.10 -3.78
CA GLU A 99 -5.38 -16.39 -2.55
C GLU A 99 -4.69 -15.67 -1.39
N ARG A 100 -5.44 -14.83 -0.68
CA ARG A 100 -5.03 -14.13 0.53
C ARG A 100 -6.03 -14.46 1.62
N LYS A 101 -5.60 -15.06 2.73
CA LYS A 101 -6.49 -15.41 3.86
C LYS A 101 -5.96 -14.82 5.15
N PRO A 102 -6.30 -13.56 5.48
CA PRO A 102 -5.79 -12.90 6.71
C PRO A 102 -6.16 -13.64 7.99
N VAL A 103 -7.31 -14.32 7.99
CA VAL A 103 -7.75 -15.21 9.09
C VAL A 103 -6.81 -16.39 9.35
N LYS A 104 -5.90 -16.70 8.42
CA LYS A 104 -4.89 -17.75 8.52
C LYS A 104 -3.49 -17.21 8.78
N ASP A 105 -3.34 -15.89 8.95
CA ASP A 105 -2.06 -15.32 9.38
C ASP A 105 -1.71 -15.85 10.76
N ILE A 106 -0.42 -16.09 10.99
CA ILE A 106 0.08 -16.58 12.26
C ILE A 106 1.31 -15.80 12.69
N ALA A 107 1.58 -15.73 13.99
CA ALA A 107 2.86 -15.23 14.47
C ALA A 107 3.98 -16.25 14.15
N TYR A 108 5.13 -15.75 13.69
CA TYR A 108 6.32 -16.57 13.48
C TYR A 108 6.75 -17.23 14.79
N LYS A 109 7.13 -18.52 14.74
CA LYS A 109 7.57 -19.26 15.93
C LYS A 109 8.95 -18.83 16.43
N ASN A 110 9.85 -18.48 15.51
CA ASN A 110 11.24 -18.13 15.77
C ASN A 110 11.48 -16.68 15.34
N ILE A 111 10.99 -15.74 16.15
CA ILE A 111 11.09 -14.29 15.91
C ILE A 111 12.51 -13.82 16.25
N CYS A 112 13.02 -14.20 17.43
CA CYS A 112 14.37 -13.87 17.88
C CYS A 112 15.01 -15.02 18.65
N ASN A 113 16.32 -14.92 18.89
CA ASN A 113 17.12 -15.99 19.50
C ASN A 113 16.93 -16.12 21.02
N SER A 114 16.45 -15.07 21.70
CA SER A 114 16.20 -15.11 23.16
C SER A 114 14.87 -15.82 23.47
N PRO A 115 14.85 -16.94 24.23
CA PRO A 115 13.62 -17.71 24.45
C PRO A 115 12.48 -16.91 25.10
N ALA A 116 12.79 -16.11 26.12
CA ALA A 116 11.79 -15.32 26.85
C ALA A 116 11.23 -14.20 25.95
N ARG A 117 12.10 -13.47 25.24
CA ARG A 117 11.70 -12.42 24.29
C ARG A 117 10.90 -12.98 23.12
N ASN A 118 11.31 -14.14 22.61
CA ASN A 118 10.57 -14.85 21.57
C ASN A 118 9.18 -15.26 22.05
N GLN A 119 9.05 -15.74 23.29
CA GLN A 119 7.76 -16.09 23.89
C GLN A 119 6.84 -14.87 24.02
N TYR A 120 7.39 -13.71 24.43
CA TYR A 120 6.63 -12.45 24.46
C TYR A 120 6.12 -12.09 23.06
N PHE A 121 7.01 -11.97 22.06
CA PHE A 121 6.59 -11.55 20.73
C PHE A 121 5.64 -12.54 20.06
N LEU A 122 5.83 -13.84 20.27
CA LEU A 122 4.91 -14.86 19.76
C LEU A 122 3.50 -14.64 20.33
N ARG A 123 3.38 -14.43 21.65
CA ARG A 123 2.09 -14.18 22.29
C ARG A 123 1.52 -12.82 21.89
N PHE A 124 2.33 -11.77 21.87
CA PHE A 124 1.94 -10.42 21.47
C PHE A 124 1.36 -10.41 20.06
N HIS A 125 2.09 -10.92 19.06
CA HIS A 125 1.63 -10.91 17.67
C HIS A 125 0.46 -11.88 17.44
N THR A 126 0.36 -12.97 18.23
CA THR A 126 -0.84 -13.81 18.24
C THR A 126 -2.07 -13.01 18.70
N GLN A 127 -1.95 -12.24 19.79
CA GLN A 127 -3.08 -11.40 20.24
C GLN A 127 -3.34 -10.23 19.30
N LEU A 128 -2.31 -9.63 18.70
CA LEU A 128 -2.48 -8.60 17.67
C LEU A 128 -3.32 -9.14 16.50
N ILE A 129 -3.00 -10.33 15.98
CA ILE A 129 -3.81 -10.98 14.92
C ILE A 129 -5.23 -11.28 15.43
N ASN A 130 -5.39 -11.70 16.68
CA ASN A 130 -6.72 -12.02 17.21
C ASN A 130 -7.62 -10.79 17.40
N MET A 131 -7.03 -9.68 17.86
CA MET A 131 -7.71 -8.41 18.11
C MET A 131 -7.91 -7.60 16.83
N PHE A 132 -7.04 -7.79 15.83
CA PHE A 132 -7.10 -7.14 14.51
C PHE A 132 -7.15 -8.18 13.37
N PRO A 133 -8.20 -9.01 13.29
CA PRO A 133 -8.31 -10.19 12.43
C PRO A 133 -8.14 -9.93 10.93
N SER A 134 -8.69 -8.81 10.42
CA SER A 134 -8.69 -8.46 9.00
C SER A 134 -9.39 -9.47 8.07
N SER A 135 -10.53 -10.03 8.46
CA SER A 135 -11.12 -11.19 7.77
C SER A 135 -11.38 -11.00 6.27
N ASP A 136 -11.64 -9.78 5.82
CA ASP A 136 -11.85 -9.43 4.41
C ASP A 136 -10.64 -8.82 3.70
N GLY A 137 -9.60 -8.41 4.45
CA GLY A 137 -8.44 -7.66 3.97
C GLY A 137 -8.35 -6.23 4.50
N ALA A 138 -9.39 -5.73 5.17
CA ALA A 138 -9.40 -4.44 5.88
C ALA A 138 -8.72 -4.56 7.24
N LEU A 139 -8.10 -3.50 7.76
CA LEU A 139 -7.85 -3.47 9.21
C LEU A 139 -9.22 -3.39 9.91
N SER A 140 -9.48 -4.31 10.82
CA SER A 140 -10.75 -4.36 11.56
C SER A 140 -10.54 -5.13 12.85
N ILE A 141 -11.35 -4.81 13.86
CA ILE A 141 -11.47 -5.58 15.09
C ILE A 141 -12.57 -6.65 15.01
N ILE A 142 -13.44 -6.61 13.99
CA ILE A 142 -14.51 -7.59 13.79
C ILE A 142 -13.96 -8.83 13.08
N ALA A 143 -13.98 -9.98 13.77
CA ALA A 143 -13.39 -11.22 13.25
C ALA A 143 -14.36 -12.11 12.47
N GLY A 144 -15.68 -11.99 12.70
CA GLY A 144 -16.69 -12.91 12.19
C GLY A 144 -16.69 -14.30 12.85
N ARG A 145 -15.68 -14.62 13.67
CA ARG A 145 -15.65 -15.84 14.50
C ARG A 145 -16.25 -15.56 15.90
N PRO A 146 -17.02 -16.50 16.46
CA PRO A 146 -17.77 -16.27 17.69
C PRO A 146 -16.89 -16.17 18.94
N ASP A 147 -15.67 -16.73 18.92
CA ASP A 147 -14.77 -16.75 20.07
C ASP A 147 -13.78 -15.58 20.14
N ALA A 148 -13.83 -14.65 19.19
CA ALA A 148 -12.99 -13.45 19.16
C ALA A 148 -13.30 -12.46 20.30
N PRO A 149 -12.32 -11.63 20.72
CA PRO A 149 -12.51 -10.64 21.78
C PRO A 149 -13.68 -9.68 21.53
N THR A 150 -13.79 -9.13 20.32
CA THR A 150 -14.87 -8.19 19.96
C THR A 150 -16.24 -8.88 20.00
N SER A 151 -16.34 -10.10 19.49
CA SER A 151 -17.57 -10.91 19.55
C SER A 151 -18.03 -11.16 20.99
N PHE A 152 -17.09 -11.30 21.93
CA PHE A 152 -17.42 -11.38 23.34
C PHE A 152 -17.92 -10.04 23.89
N LEU A 153 -17.22 -8.94 23.62
CA LEU A 153 -17.57 -7.60 24.12
C LEU A 153 -18.92 -7.08 23.61
N LEU A 154 -19.35 -7.51 22.42
CA LEU A 154 -20.61 -7.10 21.81
C LEU A 154 -21.83 -7.91 22.28
N LYS A 155 -21.66 -8.89 23.19
CA LYS A 155 -22.79 -9.62 23.76
C LYS A 155 -23.85 -8.66 24.32
N ASP A 156 -25.12 -8.97 24.10
CA ASP A 156 -26.23 -8.14 24.59
C ASP A 156 -26.16 -7.97 26.11
N GLU A 157 -25.75 -9.00 26.82
CA GLU A 157 -25.56 -9.00 28.28
C GLU A 157 -24.45 -8.05 28.76
N LEU A 158 -23.55 -7.64 27.85
CA LEU A 158 -22.42 -6.77 28.14
C LEU A 158 -22.58 -5.35 27.59
N LYS A 159 -23.74 -4.98 27.01
CA LYS A 159 -23.91 -3.70 26.31
C LYS A 159 -23.43 -2.47 27.11
N ASP A 160 -23.80 -2.37 28.38
CA ASP A 160 -23.35 -1.29 29.27
C ASP A 160 -22.12 -1.65 30.13
N VAL A 161 -21.82 -2.94 30.26
CA VAL A 161 -20.81 -3.48 31.18
C VAL A 161 -19.45 -3.69 30.51
N CYS A 162 -19.41 -3.79 29.17
CA CYS A 162 -18.19 -4.04 28.39
C CYS A 162 -17.09 -2.99 28.65
N VAL A 163 -17.45 -1.75 29.01
CA VAL A 163 -16.51 -0.68 29.36
C VAL A 163 -15.63 -1.03 30.56
N TYR A 164 -16.12 -1.83 31.51
CA TYR A 164 -15.31 -2.30 32.64
C TYR A 164 -14.27 -3.34 32.21
N ILE A 165 -14.58 -4.16 31.20
CA ILE A 165 -13.61 -5.11 30.63
C ILE A 165 -12.52 -4.33 29.88
N LEU A 166 -12.90 -3.32 29.09
CA LEU A 166 -11.93 -2.43 28.41
C LEU A 166 -11.07 -1.67 29.42
N ALA A 167 -11.65 -1.15 30.51
CA ALA A 167 -10.93 -0.49 31.59
C ALA A 167 -9.94 -1.44 32.28
N ALA A 168 -10.34 -2.70 32.53
CA ALA A 168 -9.44 -3.71 33.08
C ALA A 168 -8.28 -4.02 32.13
N LEU A 169 -8.53 -4.16 30.82
CA LEU A 169 -7.49 -4.37 29.80
C LEU A 169 -6.52 -3.18 29.75
N PHE A 170 -7.04 -1.95 29.76
CA PHE A 170 -6.26 -0.72 29.81
C PHE A 170 -5.33 -0.71 31.03
N LEU A 171 -5.89 -0.91 32.22
CA LEU A 171 -5.14 -0.90 33.48
C LEU A 171 -4.09 -2.01 33.54
N LEU A 172 -4.38 -3.21 33.03
CA LEU A 172 -3.39 -4.28 32.92
C LEU A 172 -2.23 -3.90 31.98
N SER A 173 -2.50 -3.17 30.89
CA SER A 173 -1.46 -2.68 29.99
C SER A 173 -0.55 -1.63 30.67
N GLU A 174 -1.10 -0.87 31.62
CA GLU A 174 -0.40 0.09 32.49
C GLU A 174 0.23 -0.57 33.73
N GLN A 175 0.29 -1.91 33.79
CA GLN A 175 0.84 -2.70 34.90
C GLN A 175 0.11 -2.52 36.24
N VAL A 176 -1.18 -2.15 36.18
CA VAL A 176 -2.06 -2.19 37.34
C VAL A 176 -2.68 -3.58 37.44
N SER A 177 -2.48 -4.26 38.56
CA SER A 177 -3.01 -5.60 38.78
C SER A 177 -4.50 -5.51 39.07
N ILE A 178 -5.32 -6.10 38.19
CA ILE A 178 -6.77 -6.10 38.31
C ILE A 178 -7.27 -7.52 38.62
N SER A 179 -8.27 -7.62 39.51
CA SER A 179 -8.95 -8.87 39.90
C SER A 179 -9.91 -9.36 38.80
N ILE A 180 -9.36 -9.62 37.61
CA ILE A 180 -10.07 -10.23 36.47
C ILE A 180 -9.61 -11.68 36.30
N ASN A 181 -10.55 -12.60 36.11
CA ASN A 181 -10.28 -14.02 35.87
C ASN A 181 -11.11 -14.51 34.69
N ALA A 182 -10.51 -15.32 33.82
CA ALA A 182 -11.19 -15.98 32.71
C ALA A 182 -10.73 -17.45 32.68
N GLU A 183 -11.59 -18.35 33.12
CA GLU A 183 -11.28 -19.77 33.25
C GLU A 183 -12.29 -20.62 32.47
N ILE A 184 -11.81 -21.71 31.87
CA ILE A 184 -12.62 -22.68 31.10
C ILE A 184 -12.29 -24.13 31.45
N LYS A 185 -11.39 -24.35 32.41
CA LYS A 185 -10.88 -25.70 32.77
C LYS A 185 -11.77 -26.40 33.78
N GLU A 186 -12.41 -25.66 34.68
CA GLU A 186 -13.24 -26.21 35.73
C GLU A 186 -14.72 -26.17 35.30
N LYS A 187 -15.32 -27.37 35.21
CA LYS A 187 -16.69 -27.57 34.73
C LYS A 187 -17.67 -26.89 35.70
N GLY A 188 -18.44 -25.91 35.22
CA GLY A 188 -19.35 -25.07 36.03
C GLY A 188 -18.81 -23.67 36.33
N ASN A 189 -17.51 -23.43 36.14
CA ASN A 189 -16.83 -22.14 36.37
C ASN A 189 -16.35 -21.49 35.06
N GLU A 190 -16.95 -21.81 33.92
CA GLU A 190 -16.52 -21.30 32.61
C GLU A 190 -16.97 -19.85 32.37
N LYS A 191 -16.43 -18.92 33.14
CA LYS A 191 -16.84 -17.52 33.21
C LYS A 191 -15.67 -16.54 33.22
N LEU A 192 -15.94 -15.33 32.76
CA LEU A 192 -15.13 -14.14 32.99
C LEU A 192 -15.72 -13.39 34.18
N ILE A 193 -14.92 -13.21 35.23
CA ILE A 193 -15.33 -12.52 36.45
C ILE A 193 -14.36 -11.36 36.70
N LEU A 194 -14.89 -10.15 36.86
CA LEU A 194 -14.16 -8.95 37.30
C LEU A 194 -14.75 -8.49 38.63
N LYS A 195 -13.91 -8.40 39.66
CA LYS A 195 -14.32 -7.98 41.01
C LYS A 195 -13.55 -6.74 41.48
N SER A 196 -14.07 -6.09 42.50
CA SER A 196 -13.33 -5.12 43.29
C SER A 196 -12.13 -5.75 43.99
N ALA A 197 -11.20 -4.91 44.43
CA ALA A 197 -9.99 -5.30 45.14
C ALA A 197 -10.28 -6.11 46.43
N ASP A 198 -11.35 -5.74 47.14
CA ASP A 198 -11.83 -6.42 48.34
C ASP A 198 -12.71 -7.66 48.04
N GLY A 199 -13.07 -7.88 46.78
CA GLY A 199 -13.92 -8.99 46.32
C GLY A 199 -15.42 -8.82 46.60
N ASN A 200 -15.85 -7.71 47.21
CA ASN A 200 -17.24 -7.48 47.63
C ASN A 200 -18.16 -7.08 46.47
N THR A 201 -17.62 -6.37 45.47
CA THR A 201 -18.36 -5.92 44.29
C THR A 201 -17.97 -6.74 43.08
N ILE A 202 -18.97 -7.21 42.32
CA ILE A 202 -18.76 -7.90 41.05
C ILE A 202 -19.15 -6.93 39.94
N TYR A 203 -18.17 -6.45 39.17
CA TYR A 203 -18.40 -5.57 38.03
C TYR A 203 -18.82 -6.33 36.78
N VAL A 204 -18.31 -7.55 36.60
CA VAL A 204 -18.62 -8.42 35.46
C VAL A 204 -18.71 -9.86 35.96
N ASP A 205 -19.80 -10.55 35.62
CA ASP A 205 -19.94 -12.02 35.72
C ASP A 205 -20.58 -12.49 34.42
N GLN A 206 -19.76 -13.01 33.51
CA GLN A 206 -20.22 -13.39 32.17
C GLN A 206 -19.74 -14.78 31.77
N SER A 207 -20.67 -15.59 31.23
CA SER A 207 -20.31 -16.91 30.70
C SER A 207 -19.41 -16.82 29.47
N LEU A 208 -18.36 -17.65 29.46
CA LEU A 208 -17.45 -17.87 28.34
C LEU A 208 -17.92 -18.99 27.41
N VAL A 209 -19.05 -19.64 27.70
CA VAL A 209 -19.60 -20.74 26.90
C VAL A 209 -20.24 -20.19 25.62
N LEU A 210 -19.93 -20.86 24.51
CA LEU A 210 -20.54 -20.70 23.20
C LEU A 210 -21.32 -21.98 22.87
N TYR A 211 -22.60 -21.86 22.52
CA TYR A 211 -23.42 -23.01 22.11
C TYR A 211 -23.45 -23.11 20.58
N LYS A 212 -23.07 -24.27 20.02
CA LYS A 212 -23.20 -24.54 18.59
C LYS A 212 -24.51 -25.29 18.32
N ASN A 213 -25.43 -24.70 17.57
CA ASN A 213 -26.57 -25.45 17.03
C ASN A 213 -26.06 -26.30 15.86
N LYS A 214 -26.00 -27.63 16.03
CA LYS A 214 -26.09 -28.52 14.88
C LYS A 214 -27.57 -28.66 14.58
N GLU A 215 -28.02 -28.15 13.43
CA GLU A 215 -29.30 -28.55 12.88
C GLU A 215 -29.31 -30.10 12.87
N ASN A 216 -30.21 -30.71 13.67
CA ASN A 216 -30.51 -32.14 13.76
C ASN A 216 -29.75 -33.04 14.75
N SER A 217 -29.19 -32.52 15.87
CA SER A 217 -28.87 -33.39 17.02
C SER A 217 -29.30 -32.76 18.35
N GLU A 218 -30.01 -33.51 19.19
CA GLU A 218 -30.54 -33.08 20.49
C GLU A 218 -29.45 -32.62 21.51
N GLU A 219 -28.17 -32.85 21.22
CA GLU A 219 -27.05 -32.38 22.04
C GLU A 219 -26.45 -31.04 21.54
N LYS A 220 -26.57 -29.99 22.38
CA LYS A 220 -25.83 -28.73 22.21
C LYS A 220 -24.35 -28.96 22.50
N ILE A 221 -23.50 -28.96 21.47
CA ILE A 221 -22.03 -29.00 21.65
C ILE A 221 -21.58 -27.66 22.28
N LYS A 222 -20.96 -27.74 23.46
CA LYS A 222 -20.36 -26.60 24.15
C LYS A 222 -18.99 -26.27 23.54
N THR A 223 -18.79 -25.00 23.23
CA THR A 223 -17.51 -24.38 22.82
C THR A 223 -17.23 -23.16 23.70
N TYR A 224 -16.14 -22.42 23.49
CA TYR A 224 -15.73 -21.36 24.42
C TYR A 224 -15.10 -20.14 23.71
N HIS A 225 -15.16 -18.97 24.35
CA HIS A 225 -14.43 -17.76 23.93
C HIS A 225 -12.92 -17.88 24.19
N THR A 226 -12.25 -18.80 23.51
CA THR A 226 -10.85 -19.16 23.80
C THR A 226 -9.87 -18.03 23.51
N GLU A 227 -10.12 -17.18 22.53
CA GLU A 227 -9.25 -16.03 22.23
C GLU A 227 -9.33 -14.97 23.33
N THR A 228 -10.54 -14.66 23.82
CA THR A 228 -10.74 -13.79 24.99
C THR A 228 -9.99 -14.32 26.21
N VAL A 229 -10.09 -15.61 26.50
CA VAL A 229 -9.38 -16.24 27.62
C VAL A 229 -7.86 -16.10 27.47
N LYS A 230 -7.33 -16.37 26.27
CA LYS A 230 -5.89 -16.22 25.97
C LYS A 230 -5.44 -14.77 26.13
N LEU A 231 -6.24 -13.80 25.69
CA LEU A 231 -5.97 -12.38 25.84
C LEU A 231 -5.90 -12.00 27.33
N ILE A 232 -6.93 -12.28 28.11
CA ILE A 232 -6.96 -11.95 29.55
C ILE A 232 -5.77 -12.58 30.28
N ASN A 233 -5.48 -13.85 30.02
CA ASN A 233 -4.35 -14.53 30.67
C ASN A 233 -3.00 -13.93 30.27
N PHE A 234 -2.84 -13.50 29.01
CA PHE A 234 -1.64 -12.80 28.57
C PHE A 234 -1.48 -11.43 29.24
N MET A 235 -2.55 -10.64 29.30
CA MET A 235 -2.55 -9.31 29.95
C MET A 235 -2.21 -9.41 31.44
N LYS A 236 -2.79 -10.39 32.14
CA LYS A 236 -2.48 -10.64 33.57
C LYS A 236 -1.04 -11.04 33.80
N HIS A 237 -0.52 -11.92 32.96
CA HIS A 237 0.87 -12.33 33.05
C HIS A 237 1.82 -11.14 32.86
N TYR A 238 1.47 -10.20 31.98
CA TYR A 238 2.25 -8.99 31.73
C TYR A 238 2.17 -7.97 32.87
N ALA A 239 1.00 -7.76 33.46
CA ALA A 239 0.84 -6.81 34.57
C ALA A 239 1.59 -7.24 35.86
N GLY A 240 2.02 -8.50 35.94
CA GLY A 240 2.91 -8.99 36.99
C GLY A 240 4.39 -8.66 36.72
N ASP A 241 5.29 -9.23 37.52
CA ASP A 241 6.73 -8.94 37.45
C ASP A 241 7.46 -9.70 36.31
N ALA A 242 6.73 -10.29 35.35
CA ALA A 242 7.24 -11.34 34.47
C ALA A 242 8.08 -10.85 33.26
N ILE A 243 8.11 -9.55 32.94
CA ILE A 243 8.56 -9.04 31.63
C ILE A 243 9.68 -7.97 31.73
N THR A 244 10.38 -7.90 32.86
CA THR A 244 11.47 -6.94 33.11
C THR A 244 12.52 -6.91 31.99
N TYR A 245 12.79 -8.03 31.31
CA TYR A 245 13.75 -8.14 30.22
C TYR A 245 13.31 -7.45 28.91
N VAL A 246 12.02 -7.45 28.56
CA VAL A 246 11.54 -6.75 27.33
C VAL A 246 11.61 -5.24 27.53
N GLN A 247 11.33 -4.79 28.74
CA GLN A 247 11.45 -3.37 29.11
C GLN A 247 12.92 -2.91 29.12
N GLN A 248 13.84 -3.75 29.60
CA GLN A 248 15.29 -3.49 29.54
C GLN A 248 15.81 -3.33 28.11
N ASP A 249 15.20 -4.01 27.14
CA ASP A 249 15.55 -3.89 25.70
C ASP A 249 14.96 -2.63 25.03
N GLY A 250 14.26 -1.76 25.79
CA GLY A 250 13.70 -0.49 25.32
C GLY A 250 12.28 -0.59 24.72
N PHE A 251 11.55 -1.69 24.93
CA PHE A 251 10.14 -1.82 24.55
C PHE A 251 9.24 -1.21 25.62
N ILE A 252 9.25 0.13 25.69
CA ILE A 252 8.50 0.94 26.63
C ILE A 252 7.80 2.10 25.90
N GLU A 253 6.93 2.81 26.62
CA GLU A 253 6.42 4.10 26.15
C GLU A 253 7.60 5.09 26.05
N PRO A 254 7.82 5.73 24.88
CA PRO A 254 9.00 6.57 24.66
C PRO A 254 8.87 7.88 25.44
N THR A 255 9.96 8.31 26.05
CA THR A 255 10.03 9.61 26.75
C THR A 255 10.70 10.68 25.91
N THR A 256 11.50 10.29 24.92
CA THR A 256 12.16 11.22 23.98
C THR A 256 11.80 10.89 22.54
N TYR A 257 12.04 11.86 21.65
CA TYR A 257 11.76 11.68 20.23
C TYR A 257 12.67 10.63 19.58
N GLU A 258 13.92 10.53 20.00
CA GLU A 258 14.87 9.52 19.52
C GLU A 258 14.38 8.11 19.86
N GLN A 259 13.93 7.89 21.10
CA GLN A 259 13.32 6.62 21.51
C GLN A 259 12.05 6.31 20.74
N PHE A 260 11.23 7.34 20.46
CA PHE A 260 10.02 7.19 19.65
C PHE A 260 10.38 6.70 18.23
N MET A 261 11.41 7.29 17.60
CA MET A 261 11.83 6.95 16.25
C MET A 261 12.43 5.54 16.11
N GLU A 262 12.81 4.87 17.19
CA GLU A 262 13.14 3.44 17.15
C GLU A 262 11.91 2.54 16.88
N GLY A 263 10.69 3.04 17.08
CA GLY A 263 9.45 2.30 16.82
C GLY A 263 9.20 1.10 17.74
N LYS A 264 10.03 0.86 18.75
CA LYS A 264 9.89 -0.29 19.68
C LYS A 264 8.55 -0.29 20.41
N PHE A 265 7.99 0.89 20.69
CA PHE A 265 6.69 1.03 21.35
C PHE A 265 5.54 0.35 20.58
N LEU A 266 5.66 0.15 19.27
CA LEU A 266 4.67 -0.56 18.44
C LEU A 266 4.51 -2.03 18.83
N SER A 267 5.40 -2.56 19.67
CA SER A 267 5.32 -3.91 20.22
C SER A 267 5.03 -3.92 21.73
N THR A 268 4.45 -2.84 22.28
CA THR A 268 4.01 -2.73 23.68
C THR A 268 2.52 -2.99 23.81
N LEU A 269 2.08 -3.45 24.99
CA LEU A 269 0.66 -3.65 25.27
C LEU A 269 -0.13 -2.34 25.35
N GLN A 270 0.52 -1.26 25.79
CA GLN A 270 -0.10 0.06 25.80
C GLN A 270 -0.55 0.44 24.38
N PHE A 271 0.34 0.35 23.40
CA PHE A 271 0.00 0.60 21.99
C PHE A 271 -1.13 -0.31 21.49
N LEU A 272 -1.05 -1.62 21.76
CA LEU A 272 -2.04 -2.60 21.29
C LEU A 272 -3.44 -2.32 21.87
N ILE A 273 -3.53 -2.11 23.19
CA ILE A 273 -4.81 -1.91 23.88
C ILE A 273 -5.39 -0.53 23.60
N GLN A 274 -4.57 0.54 23.60
CA GLN A 274 -5.04 1.89 23.27
C GLN A 274 -5.59 1.95 21.84
N SER A 275 -4.91 1.31 20.88
CA SER A 275 -5.40 1.22 19.50
C SER A 275 -6.72 0.45 19.41
N TYR A 276 -6.85 -0.66 20.15
CA TYR A 276 -8.08 -1.46 20.14
C TYR A 276 -9.27 -0.75 20.79
N ILE A 277 -9.04 0.01 21.86
CA ILE A 277 -10.08 0.83 22.51
C ILE A 277 -10.55 1.93 21.56
N TYR A 278 -9.62 2.61 20.88
CA TYR A 278 -9.94 3.63 19.88
C TYR A 278 -10.81 3.08 18.75
N GLU A 279 -10.50 1.87 18.24
CA GLU A 279 -11.30 1.21 17.20
C GLU A 279 -12.67 0.70 17.72
N PHE A 280 -12.82 0.43 19.02
CA PHE A 280 -14.05 -0.15 19.58
C PHE A 280 -15.06 0.89 20.09
N ILE A 281 -14.59 2.04 20.54
CA ILE A 281 -15.45 3.09 21.11
C ILE A 281 -15.65 4.20 20.07
N ASP A 282 -16.88 4.30 19.61
CA ASP A 282 -17.31 5.12 18.48
C ASP A 282 -18.05 6.40 18.88
N THR A 283 -18.40 6.56 20.15
CA THR A 283 -19.25 7.65 20.64
C THR A 283 -18.66 8.30 21.89
N LYS A 284 -18.83 9.62 21.99
CA LYS A 284 -18.41 10.44 23.13
C LYS A 284 -18.92 9.86 24.47
N ASP A 285 -20.20 9.54 24.54
CA ASP A 285 -20.82 9.05 25.79
C ASP A 285 -20.23 7.72 26.26
N LYS A 286 -20.00 6.78 25.34
CA LYS A 286 -19.38 5.49 25.64
C LYS A 286 -17.93 5.67 26.08
N TYR A 287 -17.20 6.62 25.48
CA TYR A 287 -15.83 6.93 25.87
C TYR A 287 -15.76 7.53 27.28
N ILE A 288 -16.67 8.46 27.63
CA ILE A 288 -16.77 9.00 29.00
C ILE A 288 -17.10 7.89 30.01
N LYS A 289 -18.01 6.96 29.68
CA LYS A 289 -18.30 5.79 30.53
C LYS A 289 -17.06 4.91 30.74
N PHE A 290 -16.27 4.68 29.69
CA PHE A 290 -15.00 3.94 29.79
C PHE A 290 -14.00 4.64 30.71
N VAL A 291 -13.80 5.95 30.56
CA VAL A 291 -12.89 6.73 31.41
C VAL A 291 -13.31 6.68 32.88
N LYS A 292 -14.61 6.79 33.16
CA LYS A 292 -15.16 6.62 34.52
C LYS A 292 -14.87 5.23 35.08
N ALA A 293 -15.04 4.17 34.28
CA ALA A 293 -14.74 2.80 34.69
C ALA A 293 -13.24 2.62 35.01
N VAL A 294 -12.33 3.24 34.25
CA VAL A 294 -10.88 3.25 34.56
C VAL A 294 -10.62 3.90 35.91
N HIS A 295 -11.21 5.07 36.18
CA HIS A 295 -11.07 5.74 37.47
C HIS A 295 -11.58 4.88 38.63
N THR A 296 -12.78 4.30 38.49
CA THR A 296 -13.38 3.43 39.51
C THR A 296 -12.48 2.24 39.85
N LEU A 297 -12.04 1.49 38.84
CA LEU A 297 -11.20 0.31 39.06
C LEU A 297 -9.83 0.67 39.63
N LEU A 298 -9.22 1.76 39.17
CA LEU A 298 -7.91 2.19 39.64
C LEU A 298 -7.95 2.68 41.10
N ASN A 299 -8.93 3.51 41.46
CA ASN A 299 -9.08 3.98 42.83
C ASN A 299 -9.42 2.85 43.79
N ASP A 300 -10.24 1.90 43.37
CA ASP A 300 -10.52 0.69 44.15
C ASP A 300 -9.24 -0.10 44.45
N GLN A 301 -8.34 -0.25 43.47
CA GLN A 301 -7.02 -0.86 43.71
C GLN A 301 -6.12 -0.04 44.66
N ILE A 302 -6.17 1.29 44.62
CA ILE A 302 -5.32 2.16 45.46
C ILE A 302 -5.82 2.19 46.92
N ASN A 303 -7.14 2.21 47.10
CA ASN A 303 -7.77 2.47 48.39
C ASN A 303 -8.17 1.18 49.13
N ASN A 304 -8.67 0.19 48.41
CA ASN A 304 -9.28 -1.01 49.03
C ASN A 304 -8.39 -2.26 48.93
N ASN A 305 -7.34 -2.25 48.11
CA ASN A 305 -6.43 -3.39 48.03
C ASN A 305 -5.43 -3.40 49.20
N THR A 306 -5.73 -4.18 50.24
CA THR A 306 -4.84 -4.33 51.41
C THR A 306 -3.61 -5.21 51.15
N SER A 307 -3.58 -5.93 50.02
CA SER A 307 -2.52 -6.91 49.70
C SER A 307 -1.35 -6.31 48.91
N ILE A 308 -1.48 -5.10 48.36
CA ILE A 308 -0.42 -4.47 47.56
C ILE A 308 0.64 -3.81 48.44
N THR A 309 1.90 -3.88 47.97
CA THR A 309 3.01 -3.21 48.65
C THR A 309 2.91 -1.69 48.51
N LYS A 310 3.54 -0.95 49.45
CA LYS A 310 3.65 0.53 49.35
C LYS A 310 4.24 0.99 48.01
N LYS A 311 5.20 0.23 47.45
CA LYS A 311 5.80 0.52 46.14
C LYS A 311 4.79 0.36 44.99
N LYS A 312 3.98 -0.69 45.01
CA LYS A 312 2.90 -0.90 44.02
C LYS A 312 1.83 0.17 44.14
N LYS A 313 1.41 0.53 45.37
CA LYS A 313 0.45 1.62 45.60
C LYS A 313 0.94 2.95 44.99
N LYS A 314 2.19 3.34 45.25
CA LYS A 314 2.81 4.52 44.60
C LYS A 314 2.84 4.42 43.08
N SER A 315 3.07 3.24 42.52
CA SER A 315 3.01 3.04 41.07
C SER A 315 1.60 3.25 40.52
N TYR A 316 0.56 2.81 41.23
CA TYR A 316 -0.84 2.99 40.83
C TYR A 316 -1.28 4.45 40.97
N GLU A 317 -0.87 5.14 42.03
CA GLU A 317 -1.05 6.59 42.18
C GLU A 317 -0.40 7.37 41.03
N ARG A 318 0.79 6.94 40.56
CA ARG A 318 1.43 7.51 39.37
C ARG A 318 0.65 7.23 38.08
N VAL A 319 0.00 6.08 37.94
CA VAL A 319 -0.90 5.83 36.80
C VAL A 319 -2.12 6.74 36.87
N LEU A 320 -2.68 6.95 38.07
CA LEU A 320 -3.83 7.85 38.28
C LEU A 320 -3.47 9.28 37.86
N SER A 321 -2.31 9.80 38.29
CA SER A 321 -1.85 11.14 37.91
C SER A 321 -1.51 11.28 36.43
N LYS A 322 -1.13 10.18 35.75
CA LYS A 322 -0.95 10.18 34.29
C LYS A 322 -2.28 10.20 33.54
N CYS A 323 -3.33 9.64 34.13
CA CYS A 323 -4.64 9.52 33.49
C CYS A 323 -5.50 10.76 33.69
N PHE A 324 -5.39 11.41 34.84
CA PHE A 324 -6.30 12.48 35.26
C PHE A 324 -5.55 13.72 35.75
N VAL A 325 -6.15 14.88 35.49
CA VAL A 325 -5.71 16.19 35.98
C VAL A 325 -6.91 16.92 36.58
N LYS A 326 -6.69 17.80 37.56
CA LYS A 326 -7.75 18.65 38.10
C LYS A 326 -8.07 19.81 37.15
N GLU A 327 -9.31 20.26 37.15
CA GLU A 327 -9.79 21.37 36.31
C GLU A 327 -9.00 22.67 36.49
N ASP A 328 -8.68 23.03 37.72
CA ASP A 328 -7.88 24.22 38.04
C ASP A 328 -6.42 24.12 37.58
N ALA A 329 -5.87 22.90 37.46
CA ALA A 329 -4.51 22.67 36.99
C ALA A 329 -4.40 22.58 35.46
N GLN A 330 -5.51 22.34 34.76
CA GLN A 330 -5.52 22.11 33.31
C GLN A 330 -5.03 23.32 32.50
N SER A 331 -5.19 24.55 33.00
CA SER A 331 -4.73 25.76 32.29
C SER A 331 -3.22 25.79 32.04
N ASN A 332 -2.44 24.97 32.75
CA ASN A 332 -0.99 24.85 32.58
C ASN A 332 -0.61 23.79 31.53
N GLU A 333 -1.56 22.99 31.06
CA GLU A 333 -1.34 21.90 30.12
C GLU A 333 -1.61 22.34 28.68
N ILE A 334 -0.92 21.72 27.72
CA ILE A 334 -1.11 22.02 26.30
C ILE A 334 -2.41 21.36 25.82
N ASN A 335 -3.31 22.16 25.24
CA ASN A 335 -4.52 21.65 24.61
C ASN A 335 -4.21 21.07 23.22
N HIS A 336 -3.65 19.85 23.18
CA HIS A 336 -3.29 19.19 21.92
C HIS A 336 -4.47 19.05 20.94
N PRO A 337 -5.69 18.63 21.37
CA PRO A 337 -6.83 18.51 20.46
C PRO A 337 -7.18 19.83 19.78
N ALA A 338 -7.16 20.96 20.51
CA ALA A 338 -7.42 22.27 19.94
C ALA A 338 -6.40 22.64 18.84
N ILE A 339 -5.11 22.41 19.08
CA ILE A 339 -4.05 22.68 18.08
C ILE A 339 -4.27 21.90 16.78
N ILE A 340 -4.64 20.62 16.89
CA ILE A 340 -4.88 19.76 15.72
C ILE A 340 -6.22 20.11 15.03
N CYS A 341 -7.27 20.43 15.78
CA CYS A 341 -8.52 20.98 15.23
C CYS A 341 -8.25 22.23 14.39
N ASP A 342 -7.53 23.19 14.97
CA ASP A 342 -7.25 24.45 14.28
C ASP A 342 -6.43 24.20 13.00
N LEU A 343 -5.56 23.19 12.97
CA LEU A 343 -4.78 22.82 11.78
C LEU A 343 -5.70 22.27 10.70
N LYS A 344 -6.59 21.34 11.06
CA LYS A 344 -7.59 20.78 10.15
C LYS A 344 -8.48 21.88 9.57
N ASP A 345 -9.01 22.77 10.41
CA ASP A 345 -9.88 23.86 9.99
C ASP A 345 -9.16 24.82 9.02
N ALA A 346 -7.87 25.07 9.25
CA ALA A 346 -7.06 25.88 8.35
C ALA A 346 -6.85 25.20 6.97
N ILE A 347 -6.63 23.89 6.94
CA ILE A 347 -6.50 23.11 5.70
C ILE A 347 -7.83 23.09 4.94
N ASP A 348 -8.92 22.77 5.64
CA ASP A 348 -10.25 22.63 5.03
C ASP A 348 -10.79 23.95 4.47
N LYS A 349 -10.35 25.10 5.00
CA LYS A 349 -10.66 26.44 4.43
C LYS A 349 -10.20 26.59 2.97
N TYR A 350 -9.13 25.92 2.58
CA TYR A 350 -8.57 26.02 1.22
C TYR A 350 -8.91 24.81 0.35
N ARG A 351 -9.75 23.89 0.84
CA ARG A 351 -10.19 22.73 0.07
C ARG A 351 -11.15 23.16 -1.03
N ILE A 352 -10.74 22.96 -2.27
CA ILE A 352 -11.55 23.21 -3.48
C ILE A 352 -11.86 21.93 -4.27
N PHE A 353 -11.30 20.81 -3.85
CA PHE A 353 -11.33 19.53 -4.53
C PHE A 353 -11.41 18.42 -3.46
N PRO A 354 -12.05 17.26 -3.72
CA PRO A 354 -12.17 16.20 -2.72
C PRO A 354 -10.83 15.64 -2.27
N PHE A 355 -9.78 15.77 -3.08
CA PHE A 355 -8.42 15.30 -2.78
C PHE A 355 -7.45 16.48 -2.69
N MET A 356 -6.73 16.61 -1.58
CA MET A 356 -5.72 17.67 -1.39
C MET A 356 -4.34 17.22 -1.89
N ASP A 357 -4.05 15.93 -1.77
CA ASP A 357 -2.78 15.32 -2.16
C ASP A 357 -2.99 13.87 -2.62
N SER A 358 -1.97 13.30 -3.27
CA SER A 358 -2.03 11.96 -3.86
C SER A 358 -2.29 10.82 -2.86
N SER A 359 -2.01 11.00 -1.57
CA SER A 359 -2.27 9.98 -0.54
C SER A 359 -3.77 9.82 -0.22
N GLN A 360 -4.58 10.84 -0.53
CA GLN A 360 -6.03 10.81 -0.36
C GLN A 360 -6.75 10.11 -1.51
N LEU A 361 -6.05 9.80 -2.61
CA LEU A 361 -6.65 9.09 -3.73
C LEU A 361 -6.98 7.65 -3.35
N PRO A 362 -8.19 7.17 -3.69
CA PRO A 362 -8.53 5.76 -3.55
C PRO A 362 -7.51 4.87 -4.25
N SER A 363 -6.87 3.99 -3.49
CA SER A 363 -5.99 2.94 -4.03
C SER A 363 -6.78 1.65 -4.16
N TYR A 364 -6.80 1.05 -5.35
CA TYR A 364 -7.53 -0.19 -5.55
C TYR A 364 -7.03 -1.30 -4.62
N THR A 365 -7.92 -2.23 -4.33
CA THR A 365 -7.72 -3.32 -3.40
C THR A 365 -8.42 -4.58 -3.88
N ARG A 366 -8.34 -5.65 -3.09
CA ARG A 366 -9.02 -6.91 -3.39
C ARG A 366 -10.36 -6.95 -2.65
N VAL A 367 -11.49 -6.97 -3.36
CA VAL A 367 -12.85 -6.92 -2.77
C VAL A 367 -13.62 -8.23 -2.92
N LYS A 368 -14.77 -8.34 -2.23
CA LYS A 368 -15.66 -9.50 -2.33
C LYS A 368 -16.59 -9.33 -3.52
N ALA A 369 -16.91 -10.45 -4.18
CA ALA A 369 -17.96 -10.45 -5.19
C ALA A 369 -19.32 -10.22 -4.53
N TYR A 370 -20.20 -9.49 -5.22
CA TYR A 370 -21.56 -9.18 -4.79
C TYR A 370 -22.56 -9.77 -5.79
N ASN A 371 -23.56 -10.49 -5.29
CA ASN A 371 -24.67 -10.98 -6.09
C ASN A 371 -25.93 -10.18 -5.76
N ARG A 372 -26.57 -9.57 -6.76
CA ARG A 372 -27.87 -8.91 -6.60
C ARG A 372 -28.96 -9.98 -6.74
N LYS A 373 -30.00 -9.96 -5.92
CA LYS A 373 -31.15 -10.87 -6.07
C LYS A 373 -32.05 -10.39 -7.21
N ASP A 374 -32.53 -11.33 -8.03
CA ASP A 374 -33.43 -11.01 -9.14
C ASP A 374 -34.84 -10.66 -8.61
N GLY A 375 -35.39 -9.51 -9.04
CA GLY A 375 -36.83 -9.23 -8.97
C GLY A 375 -37.39 -8.53 -7.72
N GLU A 376 -36.58 -8.11 -6.75
CA GLU A 376 -37.06 -7.34 -5.59
C GLU A 376 -36.57 -5.87 -5.64
N SER A 377 -37.47 -4.94 -5.28
CA SER A 377 -37.18 -3.50 -5.21
C SER A 377 -35.97 -3.21 -4.32
N ILE A 378 -35.26 -2.14 -4.61
CA ILE A 378 -33.97 -1.68 -4.01
C ILE A 378 -34.16 -1.19 -2.55
N ASN A 379 -35.20 -1.66 -1.86
CA ASN A 379 -35.68 -1.12 -0.60
C ASN A 379 -35.38 -2.00 0.61
N ASP A 380 -34.67 -3.11 0.46
CA ASP A 380 -34.23 -3.92 1.59
C ASP A 380 -32.72 -4.17 1.54
N GLU A 381 -32.03 -4.06 2.67
CA GLU A 381 -30.61 -4.43 2.83
C GLU A 381 -30.40 -5.94 2.55
N SER A 382 -31.50 -6.68 2.32
CA SER A 382 -31.58 -8.06 1.88
C SER A 382 -31.57 -8.27 0.34
N SER A 383 -31.45 -7.19 -0.46
CA SER A 383 -31.52 -7.16 -1.94
C SER A 383 -30.33 -7.80 -2.69
N GLY A 384 -29.32 -8.25 -1.96
CA GLY A 384 -28.18 -9.01 -2.50
C GLY A 384 -27.24 -9.42 -1.39
N GLU A 385 -26.26 -10.28 -1.69
CA GLU A 385 -25.30 -10.76 -0.68
C GLU A 385 -23.86 -10.70 -1.20
N PHE A 386 -22.95 -10.28 -0.32
CA PHE A 386 -21.53 -10.47 -0.56
C PHE A 386 -21.19 -11.95 -0.43
N ILE A 387 -20.55 -12.48 -1.45
CA ILE A 387 -20.17 -13.88 -1.52
C ILE A 387 -18.93 -14.08 -0.65
N ASN A 388 -19.09 -14.85 0.43
CA ASN A 388 -18.00 -15.22 1.33
C ASN A 388 -17.15 -16.38 0.75
N ASP A 389 -16.68 -16.22 -0.48
CA ASP A 389 -15.73 -17.12 -1.15
C ASP A 389 -14.49 -16.34 -1.59
N GLU A 390 -13.36 -16.60 -0.93
CA GLU A 390 -12.05 -16.00 -1.24
C GLU A 390 -11.60 -16.19 -2.69
N SER A 391 -12.05 -17.26 -3.33
CA SER A 391 -11.73 -17.54 -4.74
C SER A 391 -12.46 -16.65 -5.73
N ARG A 392 -13.57 -16.04 -5.31
CA ARG A 392 -14.37 -15.11 -6.11
C ARG A 392 -14.03 -13.65 -5.87
N LYS A 393 -13.16 -13.35 -4.90
CA LYS A 393 -12.59 -12.00 -4.73
C LYS A 393 -11.83 -11.55 -5.98
N TYR A 394 -11.74 -10.25 -6.17
CA TYR A 394 -11.12 -9.64 -7.37
C TYR A 394 -10.46 -8.29 -7.06
N SER A 395 -9.56 -7.86 -7.95
CA SER A 395 -8.95 -6.53 -7.90
C SER A 395 -9.93 -5.49 -8.43
N ASN A 396 -10.31 -4.50 -7.62
CA ASN A 396 -11.36 -3.54 -7.97
C ASN A 396 -10.83 -2.26 -8.64
N CYS A 397 -9.84 -2.39 -9.54
CA CYS A 397 -9.16 -1.23 -10.13
C CYS A 397 -10.10 -0.33 -10.94
N VAL A 398 -10.96 -0.90 -11.78
CA VAL A 398 -11.96 -0.16 -12.58
C VAL A 398 -13.03 0.44 -11.68
N GLU A 399 -13.50 -0.31 -10.69
CA GLU A 399 -14.46 0.19 -9.69
C GLU A 399 -13.88 1.36 -8.90
N THR A 400 -12.59 1.29 -8.52
CA THR A 400 -11.89 2.38 -7.82
C THR A 400 -11.73 3.61 -8.71
N ALA A 401 -11.48 3.43 -10.01
CA ALA A 401 -11.51 4.51 -10.99
C ALA A 401 -12.87 5.20 -11.04
N LEU A 402 -13.95 4.41 -11.15
CA LEU A 402 -15.32 4.92 -11.10
C LEU A 402 -15.61 5.66 -9.79
N MET A 403 -15.22 5.11 -8.63
CA MET A 403 -15.42 5.76 -7.33
C MET A 403 -14.76 7.15 -7.31
N SER A 404 -13.51 7.24 -7.79
CA SER A 404 -12.78 8.51 -7.79
C SER A 404 -13.39 9.53 -8.74
N ILE A 405 -13.90 9.09 -9.90
CA ILE A 405 -14.68 9.94 -10.80
C ILE A 405 -15.89 10.50 -10.04
N PHE A 406 -16.69 9.64 -9.39
CA PHE A 406 -17.88 10.10 -8.68
C PHE A 406 -17.56 11.00 -7.49
N LEU A 407 -16.50 10.70 -6.72
CA LEU A 407 -16.02 11.59 -5.65
C LEU A 407 -15.71 12.99 -6.20
N CYS A 408 -15.24 13.13 -7.43
CA CYS A 408 -15.09 14.44 -8.08
C CYS A 408 -16.43 15.03 -8.56
N LEU A 409 -17.28 14.24 -9.21
CA LEU A 409 -18.53 14.72 -9.81
C LEU A 409 -19.52 15.24 -8.76
N VAL A 410 -19.66 14.55 -7.62
CA VAL A 410 -20.69 14.89 -6.63
C VAL A 410 -20.17 15.81 -5.53
N TYR A 411 -18.90 16.22 -5.58
CA TYR A 411 -18.33 17.10 -4.57
C TYR A 411 -18.86 18.53 -4.70
N ASP A 412 -19.24 19.09 -3.55
CA ASP A 412 -19.64 20.47 -3.37
C ASP A 412 -18.55 21.22 -2.57
N PRO A 413 -17.83 22.14 -3.23
CA PRO A 413 -16.74 22.90 -2.61
C PRO A 413 -17.27 24.02 -1.70
N GLU A 414 -18.55 24.41 -1.80
CA GLU A 414 -19.14 25.43 -0.93
C GLU A 414 -19.45 24.85 0.45
N THR A 415 -19.95 23.63 0.48
CA THR A 415 -20.30 22.93 1.72
C THR A 415 -19.21 22.00 2.23
N ASN A 416 -18.18 21.72 1.42
CA ASN A 416 -17.16 20.69 1.67
C ASN A 416 -17.73 19.28 1.85
N ARG A 417 -18.85 18.98 1.17
CA ARG A 417 -19.57 17.70 1.26
C ARG A 417 -19.84 17.12 -0.11
N TYR A 418 -20.23 15.85 -0.15
CA TYR A 418 -20.77 15.23 -1.36
C TYR A 418 -22.28 15.47 -1.43
N ASN A 419 -22.74 16.06 -2.52
CA ASN A 419 -24.13 16.35 -2.81
C ASN A 419 -24.62 15.51 -3.99
N THR A 420 -25.71 14.76 -3.80
CA THR A 420 -26.34 13.95 -4.87
C THR A 420 -27.79 14.33 -5.13
N ASP A 421 -28.27 15.42 -4.52
CA ASP A 421 -29.69 15.79 -4.53
C ASP A 421 -30.15 16.24 -5.93
N TYR A 422 -29.25 16.81 -6.74
CA TYR A 422 -29.53 17.21 -8.13
C TYR A 422 -29.65 16.02 -9.10
N LEU A 423 -29.18 14.82 -8.73
CA LEU A 423 -29.33 13.63 -9.56
C LEU A 423 -30.79 13.14 -9.51
N LEU A 424 -31.26 12.53 -10.61
CA LEU A 424 -32.59 11.92 -10.67
C LEU A 424 -32.78 10.94 -9.50
N THR A 425 -33.98 10.93 -8.91
CA THR A 425 -34.33 9.95 -7.88
C THR A 425 -35.16 8.85 -8.51
N ASN A 426 -34.53 7.72 -8.80
CA ASN A 426 -35.19 6.51 -9.27
C ASN A 426 -34.50 5.27 -8.68
N GLU A 427 -35.04 4.10 -8.97
CA GLU A 427 -34.48 2.84 -8.50
C GLU A 427 -32.98 2.71 -8.83
N LYS A 428 -32.56 3.06 -10.05
CA LYS A 428 -31.16 2.91 -10.49
C LYS A 428 -30.20 3.85 -9.74
N THR A 429 -30.63 5.05 -9.35
CA THR A 429 -29.77 6.03 -8.66
C THR A 429 -29.71 5.86 -7.15
N LYS A 430 -30.66 5.13 -6.56
CA LYS A 430 -30.76 4.97 -5.11
C LYS A 430 -29.48 4.39 -4.45
N PRO A 431 -28.83 3.33 -4.97
CA PRO A 431 -27.60 2.80 -4.37
C PRO A 431 -26.46 3.82 -4.33
N LEU A 432 -26.35 4.67 -5.36
CA LEU A 432 -25.35 5.74 -5.43
C LEU A 432 -25.63 6.82 -4.37
N LYS A 433 -26.90 7.23 -4.21
CA LYS A 433 -27.29 8.21 -3.19
C LYS A 433 -27.08 7.67 -1.77
N ASP A 434 -27.43 6.41 -1.52
CA ASP A 434 -27.22 5.76 -0.23
C ASP A 434 -25.73 5.67 0.13
N PHE A 435 -24.87 5.39 -0.86
CA PHE A 435 -23.41 5.43 -0.68
C PHE A 435 -22.93 6.81 -0.21
N PHE A 436 -23.30 7.89 -0.91
CA PHE A 436 -22.88 9.24 -0.53
C PHE A 436 -23.59 9.78 0.73
N ARG A 437 -24.73 9.21 1.12
CA ARG A 437 -25.34 9.47 2.43
C ARG A 437 -24.50 8.88 3.57
N LYS A 438 -23.93 7.69 3.39
CA LYS A 438 -23.00 7.07 4.35
C LYS A 438 -21.62 7.74 4.35
N TYR A 439 -21.13 8.12 3.17
CA TYR A 439 -19.82 8.74 2.95
C TYR A 439 -20.00 10.18 2.45
N SER A 440 -20.51 11.08 3.30
CA SER A 440 -20.94 12.42 2.88
C SER A 440 -19.86 13.50 2.84
N GLU A 441 -18.65 13.21 3.34
CA GLU A 441 -17.55 14.16 3.43
C GLU A 441 -16.25 13.53 2.91
N PRO A 442 -15.35 14.32 2.29
CA PRO A 442 -14.04 13.84 1.90
C PRO A 442 -13.26 13.24 3.07
N ARG A 443 -12.60 12.11 2.84
CA ARG A 443 -11.77 11.43 3.83
C ARG A 443 -10.30 11.52 3.42
N GLU A 444 -9.41 11.49 4.41
CA GLU A 444 -7.96 11.49 4.16
C GLU A 444 -7.45 10.15 3.59
N ALA A 445 -8.19 9.06 3.77
CA ALA A 445 -7.87 7.75 3.19
C ALA A 445 -9.16 6.99 2.86
N THR A 446 -9.08 6.15 1.82
CA THR A 446 -10.18 5.25 1.45
C THR A 446 -10.04 3.93 2.19
N GLU A 447 -11.00 3.64 3.06
CA GLU A 447 -11.05 2.39 3.81
C GLU A 447 -11.55 1.24 2.92
N HIS A 448 -11.15 0.01 3.24
CA HIS A 448 -11.61 -1.18 2.52
C HIS A 448 -13.14 -1.35 2.55
N GLU A 449 -13.81 -0.97 3.65
CA GLU A 449 -15.27 -0.99 3.75
C GLU A 449 -15.91 -0.09 2.69
N MET A 450 -15.38 1.12 2.51
CA MET A 450 -15.83 2.04 1.46
C MET A 450 -15.66 1.42 0.07
N HIS A 451 -14.56 0.69 -0.18
CA HIS A 451 -14.41 -0.07 -1.43
C HIS A 451 -15.47 -1.16 -1.60
N GLN A 452 -15.82 -1.91 -0.54
CA GLN A 452 -16.86 -2.94 -0.62
C GLN A 452 -18.24 -2.34 -0.89
N ASP A 453 -18.59 -1.29 -0.16
CA ASP A 453 -19.85 -0.56 -0.32
C ASP A 453 -19.98 0.06 -1.70
N TRP A 454 -18.87 0.57 -2.25
CA TRP A 454 -18.82 1.06 -3.62
C TRP A 454 -19.01 -0.07 -4.64
N CYS A 455 -18.36 -1.23 -4.44
CA CYS A 455 -18.52 -2.36 -5.37
C CYS A 455 -19.97 -2.84 -5.43
N ARG A 456 -20.73 -2.76 -4.34
CA ARG A 456 -22.18 -3.01 -4.35
C ARG A 456 -22.96 -2.05 -5.27
N VAL A 457 -22.52 -0.79 -5.41
CA VAL A 457 -23.16 0.20 -6.30
C VAL A 457 -23.05 -0.24 -7.76
N VAL A 458 -21.88 -0.76 -8.17
CA VAL A 458 -21.53 -1.00 -9.58
C VAL A 458 -21.56 -2.48 -10.01
N ALA A 459 -21.71 -3.42 -9.08
CA ALA A 459 -21.80 -4.85 -9.38
C ALA A 459 -23.22 -5.29 -9.79
N ASP A 460 -23.28 -6.29 -10.67
CA ASP A 460 -24.52 -6.93 -11.14
C ASP A 460 -25.60 -5.92 -11.59
N LEU A 461 -25.18 -4.96 -12.41
CA LEU A 461 -26.08 -4.01 -13.04
C LEU A 461 -26.81 -4.70 -14.20
N LYS A 462 -28.14 -4.64 -14.20
CA LYS A 462 -28.97 -5.22 -15.28
C LYS A 462 -28.93 -4.32 -16.52
N ASN A 463 -27.82 -4.37 -17.24
CA ASN A 463 -27.59 -3.66 -18.51
C ASN A 463 -26.71 -4.55 -19.40
N ASP A 464 -27.21 -4.90 -20.58
CA ASP A 464 -26.55 -5.77 -21.55
C ASP A 464 -25.28 -5.16 -22.18
N LYS A 465 -25.17 -3.82 -22.13
CA LYS A 465 -23.98 -3.10 -22.59
C LYS A 465 -22.84 -3.07 -21.57
N ILE A 466 -23.09 -3.46 -20.30
CA ILE A 466 -22.06 -3.52 -19.26
C ILE A 466 -21.40 -4.90 -19.25
N LEU A 467 -20.08 -4.89 -19.35
CA LEU A 467 -19.24 -6.08 -19.42
C LEU A 467 -18.52 -6.32 -18.09
N TYR A 468 -18.56 -7.57 -17.66
CA TYR A 468 -17.88 -8.09 -16.47
C TYR A 468 -16.93 -9.22 -16.87
N LEU A 469 -15.75 -9.26 -16.24
CA LEU A 469 -14.67 -10.21 -16.53
C LEU A 469 -14.89 -11.56 -15.83
N LYS A 470 -15.55 -11.58 -14.67
CA LYS A 470 -15.81 -12.80 -13.90
C LYS A 470 -17.25 -13.29 -14.01
N GLU A 471 -17.40 -14.60 -13.87
CA GLU A 471 -18.72 -15.25 -13.75
C GLU A 471 -19.50 -14.69 -12.53
N GLY A 472 -20.76 -14.33 -12.78
CA GLY A 472 -21.63 -13.69 -11.79
C GLY A 472 -21.50 -12.17 -11.74
N THR A 473 -21.28 -11.49 -12.88
CA THR A 473 -21.42 -10.02 -13.04
C THR A 473 -20.64 -9.17 -12.03
N ASN A 474 -19.37 -9.52 -11.81
CA ASN A 474 -18.41 -8.81 -10.97
C ASN A 474 -17.09 -8.63 -11.74
N GLU A 475 -16.24 -7.70 -11.26
CA GLU A 475 -14.99 -7.28 -11.93
C GLU A 475 -15.26 -6.65 -13.29
N LEU A 476 -15.38 -5.33 -13.34
CA LEU A 476 -15.70 -4.59 -14.57
C LEU A 476 -14.58 -4.70 -15.63
N ASP A 477 -14.98 -4.80 -16.90
CA ASP A 477 -14.06 -4.66 -18.04
C ASP A 477 -13.49 -3.22 -18.09
N SER A 478 -12.17 -3.10 -18.28
CA SER A 478 -11.44 -1.83 -18.23
C SER A 478 -11.48 -1.06 -19.56
N SER A 479 -12.65 -0.95 -20.20
CA SER A 479 -12.81 -0.13 -21.42
C SER A 479 -13.62 1.15 -21.15
N LEU A 480 -13.30 2.22 -21.89
CA LEU A 480 -13.98 3.51 -21.73
C LEU A 480 -15.49 3.41 -21.90
N LEU A 481 -15.97 2.75 -22.95
CA LEU A 481 -17.40 2.57 -23.16
C LEU A 481 -18.05 1.82 -22.00
N ASN A 482 -17.39 0.79 -21.45
CA ASN A 482 -17.92 0.07 -20.30
C ASN A 482 -18.05 0.98 -19.06
N ILE A 483 -17.01 1.79 -18.78
CA ILE A 483 -17.04 2.80 -17.71
C ILE A 483 -18.20 3.78 -17.90
N LEU A 484 -18.38 4.31 -19.12
CA LEU A 484 -19.45 5.25 -19.42
C LEU A 484 -20.85 4.62 -19.32
N TYR A 485 -21.02 3.37 -19.75
CA TYR A 485 -22.28 2.65 -19.59
C TYR A 485 -22.62 2.38 -18.11
N VAL A 486 -21.61 2.09 -17.27
CA VAL A 486 -21.80 2.01 -15.81
C VAL A 486 -22.23 3.37 -15.26
N VAL A 487 -21.50 4.45 -15.59
CA VAL A 487 -21.79 5.82 -15.17
C VAL A 487 -23.22 6.21 -15.53
N SER A 488 -23.64 6.01 -16.77
CA SER A 488 -25.00 6.29 -17.23
C SER A 488 -26.04 5.47 -16.46
N ASN A 489 -25.77 4.18 -16.23
CA ASN A 489 -26.73 3.31 -15.54
C ASN A 489 -27.00 3.76 -14.09
N ILE A 490 -25.95 3.97 -13.30
CA ILE A 490 -26.07 4.33 -11.87
C ILE A 490 -26.49 5.78 -11.63
N THR A 491 -26.44 6.63 -12.67
CA THR A 491 -26.98 8.00 -12.65
C THR A 491 -28.40 8.10 -13.22
N GLY A 492 -29.03 6.97 -13.52
CA GLY A 492 -30.44 6.90 -13.88
C GLY A 492 -30.72 6.84 -15.38
N ASN A 493 -29.70 6.69 -16.23
CA ASN A 493 -29.75 6.74 -17.69
C ASN A 493 -30.38 8.03 -18.19
N LYS A 494 -29.80 9.15 -17.75
CA LYS A 494 -30.16 10.47 -18.24
C LYS A 494 -30.02 10.51 -19.77
N GLU A 495 -31.04 11.00 -20.46
CA GLU A 495 -31.16 10.90 -21.92
C GLU A 495 -29.98 11.59 -22.63
N GLU A 496 -29.60 12.79 -22.18
CA GLU A 496 -28.47 13.55 -22.72
C GLU A 496 -27.16 12.75 -22.62
N VAL A 497 -26.93 12.10 -21.48
CA VAL A 497 -25.74 11.27 -21.25
C VAL A 497 -25.77 10.01 -22.12
N ALA A 498 -26.92 9.35 -22.22
CA ALA A 498 -27.06 8.13 -23.02
C ALA A 498 -26.85 8.39 -24.52
N ASN A 499 -27.41 9.50 -25.02
CA ASN A 499 -27.25 9.92 -26.42
C ASN A 499 -25.78 10.24 -26.73
N GLU A 500 -25.09 10.95 -25.84
CA GLU A 500 -23.67 11.28 -26.01
C GLU A 500 -22.76 10.03 -25.99
N ILE A 501 -23.11 9.01 -25.19
CA ILE A 501 -22.40 7.73 -25.20
C ILE A 501 -22.59 6.97 -26.52
N VAL A 502 -23.79 6.99 -27.09
CA VAL A 502 -24.06 6.40 -28.42
C VAL A 502 -23.26 7.14 -29.49
N HIS A 503 -23.21 8.46 -29.42
CA HIS A 503 -22.39 9.27 -30.32
C HIS A 503 -20.90 8.86 -30.22
N LEU A 504 -20.35 8.74 -29.00
CA LEU A 504 -18.99 8.25 -28.78
C LEU A 504 -18.75 6.84 -29.36
N GLU A 505 -19.71 5.94 -29.26
CA GLU A 505 -19.60 4.58 -29.81
C GLU A 505 -19.51 4.59 -31.35
N GLU A 506 -20.26 5.48 -32.00
CA GLU A 506 -20.19 5.71 -33.44
C GLU A 506 -18.85 6.34 -33.85
N LEU A 507 -18.38 7.35 -33.10
CA LEU A 507 -17.08 8.00 -33.31
C LEU A 507 -15.95 6.97 -33.25
N LEU A 508 -15.91 6.15 -32.19
CA LEU A 508 -14.90 5.11 -32.01
C LEU A 508 -14.93 4.02 -33.10
N SER A 509 -16.06 3.90 -33.82
CA SER A 509 -16.21 2.94 -34.91
C SER A 509 -15.75 3.47 -36.28
N ASN A 510 -15.59 4.78 -36.43
CA ASN A 510 -15.27 5.44 -37.70
C ASN A 510 -13.81 5.91 -37.73
N LYS A 511 -13.08 5.69 -38.82
CA LYS A 511 -11.60 5.92 -38.90
C LYS A 511 -11.20 7.31 -39.44
N ASN A 512 -12.15 8.21 -39.65
CA ASN A 512 -11.97 9.43 -40.45
C ASN A 512 -12.12 10.73 -39.64
N ILE A 513 -12.10 10.67 -38.30
CA ILE A 513 -12.45 11.78 -37.43
C ILE A 513 -11.18 12.34 -36.76
N ASN A 514 -11.21 13.58 -36.28
CA ASN A 514 -10.16 14.11 -35.41
C ASN A 514 -10.37 13.52 -34.01
N ASP A 515 -10.20 12.19 -33.90
CA ASP A 515 -10.69 11.31 -32.84
C ASP A 515 -10.48 11.87 -31.43
N LYS A 516 -9.41 12.63 -31.21
CA LYS A 516 -9.08 13.17 -29.90
C LYS A 516 -10.00 14.31 -29.45
N ILE A 517 -10.30 15.29 -30.31
CA ILE A 517 -11.05 16.50 -29.92
C ILE A 517 -12.52 16.15 -29.69
N ASP A 518 -13.10 15.37 -30.60
CA ASP A 518 -14.51 15.00 -30.53
C ASP A 518 -14.78 14.12 -29.29
N ILE A 519 -13.87 13.19 -28.96
CA ILE A 519 -13.99 12.39 -27.73
C ILE A 519 -13.86 13.26 -26.47
N GLU A 520 -12.94 14.23 -26.47
CA GLU A 520 -12.78 15.16 -25.35
C GLU A 520 -14.04 16.00 -25.11
N GLU A 521 -14.67 16.48 -26.18
CA GLU A 521 -15.92 17.24 -26.13
C GLU A 521 -17.06 16.38 -25.58
N SER A 522 -17.26 15.17 -26.11
CA SER A 522 -18.28 14.24 -25.63
C SER A 522 -18.08 13.84 -24.17
N LEU A 523 -16.84 13.53 -23.74
CA LEU A 523 -16.55 13.22 -22.33
C LEU A 523 -16.81 14.42 -21.43
N THR A 524 -16.45 15.63 -21.88
CA THR A 524 -16.75 16.87 -21.16
C THR A 524 -18.25 17.05 -20.98
N THR A 525 -19.04 16.85 -22.04
CA THR A 525 -20.51 16.93 -22.00
C THR A 525 -21.09 15.95 -20.99
N ILE A 526 -20.70 14.66 -21.07
CA ILE A 526 -21.17 13.62 -20.16
C ILE A 526 -20.89 13.97 -18.69
N PHE A 527 -19.64 14.26 -18.36
CA PHE A 527 -19.26 14.48 -16.96
C PHE A 527 -19.78 15.82 -16.41
N LYS A 528 -19.85 16.86 -17.23
CA LYS A 528 -20.45 18.15 -16.83
C LYS A 528 -21.93 18.00 -16.52
N GLU A 529 -22.66 17.19 -17.31
CA GLU A 529 -24.08 16.95 -17.08
C GLU A 529 -24.34 16.24 -15.75
N LEU A 530 -23.44 15.33 -15.37
CA LEU A 530 -23.50 14.54 -14.15
C LEU A 530 -22.86 15.19 -12.92
N SER A 531 -22.13 16.29 -13.08
CA SER A 531 -21.40 16.95 -11.99
C SER A 531 -22.27 17.94 -11.21
N ASN A 532 -22.04 18.06 -9.91
CA ASN A 532 -22.59 19.11 -9.04
C ASN A 532 -22.03 20.47 -9.47
N ASN A 533 -20.71 20.54 -9.64
CA ASN A 533 -20.05 21.71 -10.20
C ASN A 533 -19.97 21.62 -11.73
N LYS A 534 -20.69 22.50 -12.42
CA LYS A 534 -20.73 22.55 -13.89
C LYS A 534 -19.46 23.13 -14.51
N ASN A 535 -18.55 23.70 -13.73
CA ASN A 535 -17.24 24.17 -14.19
C ASN A 535 -16.24 23.00 -14.21
N LEU A 536 -16.53 22.02 -15.06
CA LEU A 536 -15.73 20.82 -15.24
C LEU A 536 -15.40 20.65 -16.74
N ALA A 537 -14.19 20.21 -17.02
CA ALA A 537 -13.70 19.93 -18.36
C ALA A 537 -12.89 18.63 -18.39
N VAL A 538 -12.85 17.98 -19.55
CA VAL A 538 -11.95 16.85 -19.80
C VAL A 538 -10.83 17.32 -20.71
N GLU A 539 -9.61 16.85 -20.46
CA GLU A 539 -8.48 17.05 -21.37
C GLU A 539 -7.83 15.69 -21.66
N CYS A 540 -7.78 15.31 -22.92
CA CYS A 540 -7.23 14.04 -23.34
C CYS A 540 -5.72 14.19 -23.62
N SER A 541 -4.87 13.32 -23.04
CA SER A 541 -3.40 13.44 -23.20
C SER A 541 -2.79 12.33 -24.07
N ALA A 542 -3.35 11.12 -24.07
CA ALA A 542 -2.93 10.05 -24.96
C ALA A 542 -4.11 9.13 -25.34
N PHE A 543 -4.20 8.82 -26.64
CA PHE A 543 -5.21 7.94 -27.21
C PHE A 543 -4.53 6.90 -28.11
N ILE A 544 -4.65 5.61 -27.78
CA ILE A 544 -4.28 4.52 -28.68
C ILE A 544 -5.53 3.69 -28.95
N VAL A 545 -6.21 4.02 -30.05
CA VAL A 545 -7.29 3.20 -30.59
C VAL A 545 -6.67 1.97 -31.23
N GLY A 546 -6.84 0.80 -30.62
CA GLY A 546 -6.32 -0.45 -31.15
C GLY A 546 -7.44 -1.33 -31.67
N LYS A 547 -7.28 -1.94 -32.84
CA LYS A 547 -8.23 -2.94 -33.35
C LYS A 547 -8.24 -4.18 -32.43
N ARG A 548 -9.37 -4.49 -31.79
CA ARG A 548 -9.73 -5.88 -31.44
C ARG A 548 -10.32 -6.49 -32.72
N LYS A 549 -10.05 -7.76 -33.01
CA LYS A 549 -10.72 -8.44 -34.13
C LYS A 549 -12.23 -8.63 -33.91
N ASP A 550 -12.71 -8.37 -32.69
CA ASP A 550 -14.11 -8.56 -32.28
C ASP A 550 -14.79 -7.31 -31.64
N SER A 551 -14.15 -6.13 -31.59
CA SER A 551 -14.77 -4.82 -31.26
C SER A 551 -13.83 -3.62 -31.50
N ASN A 552 -14.36 -2.42 -31.79
CA ASN A 552 -13.58 -1.19 -32.08
C ASN A 552 -13.13 -0.41 -30.82
N ASN A 553 -13.06 -1.02 -29.64
CA ASN A 553 -12.76 -0.28 -28.40
C ASN A 553 -11.27 0.14 -28.27
N PRO A 554 -10.97 1.34 -27.74
CA PRO A 554 -9.59 1.78 -27.48
C PRO A 554 -8.82 0.84 -26.56
N LYS A 555 -7.51 0.66 -26.81
CA LYS A 555 -6.63 -0.20 -26.00
C LYS A 555 -6.00 0.53 -24.81
N PHE A 556 -5.85 1.85 -24.94
CA PHE A 556 -5.30 2.71 -23.90
C PHE A 556 -5.86 4.11 -24.06
N ILE A 557 -6.40 4.66 -22.98
CA ILE A 557 -6.90 6.03 -22.91
C ILE A 557 -6.36 6.70 -21.66
N LYS A 558 -5.90 7.94 -21.84
CA LYS A 558 -5.44 8.79 -20.76
C LYS A 558 -6.13 10.16 -20.86
N PHE A 559 -6.93 10.49 -19.85
CA PHE A 559 -7.62 11.79 -19.78
C PHE A 559 -7.62 12.38 -18.39
N ASN A 560 -7.62 13.71 -18.34
CA ASN A 560 -7.67 14.53 -17.14
C ASN A 560 -9.13 14.94 -16.90
N LEU A 561 -9.65 14.74 -15.70
CA LEU A 561 -10.91 15.30 -15.24
C LEU A 561 -10.60 16.58 -14.45
N ILE A 562 -10.77 17.74 -15.08
CA ILE A 562 -10.37 19.04 -14.55
C ILE A 562 -11.58 19.77 -13.99
N TYR A 563 -11.49 20.09 -12.72
CA TYR A 563 -12.47 20.77 -11.90
C TYR A 563 -12.04 22.21 -11.65
N THR A 564 -12.92 23.19 -11.89
CA THR A 564 -12.64 24.61 -11.67
C THR A 564 -13.57 25.20 -10.62
N PHE A 565 -13.01 25.86 -9.60
CA PHE A 565 -13.78 26.58 -8.58
C PHE A 565 -13.04 27.83 -8.12
N ASN A 566 -13.72 28.97 -8.03
CA ASN A 566 -13.14 30.28 -7.71
C ASN A 566 -11.89 30.60 -8.55
N GLY A 567 -11.94 30.33 -9.86
CA GLY A 567 -10.84 30.58 -10.80
C GLY A 567 -9.64 29.63 -10.69
N ARG A 568 -9.67 28.67 -9.75
CA ARG A 568 -8.60 27.66 -9.57
C ARG A 568 -8.99 26.35 -10.23
N LYS A 569 -8.01 25.65 -10.82
CA LYS A 569 -8.18 24.34 -11.46
C LYS A 569 -7.46 23.27 -10.64
N ASN A 570 -8.12 22.14 -10.43
CA ASN A 570 -7.49 20.91 -9.98
C ASN A 570 -8.17 19.72 -10.67
N GLY A 571 -7.60 18.52 -10.60
CA GLY A 571 -8.22 17.36 -11.22
C GLY A 571 -7.49 16.06 -10.95
N ILE A 572 -8.08 15.00 -11.48
CA ILE A 572 -7.47 13.66 -11.49
C ILE A 572 -7.13 13.28 -12.93
N LEU A 573 -6.01 12.60 -13.10
CA LEU A 573 -5.66 11.88 -14.30
C LEU A 573 -6.19 10.46 -14.18
N ILE A 574 -6.87 10.00 -15.22
CA ILE A 574 -7.42 8.64 -15.34
C ILE A 574 -6.71 7.95 -16.50
N GLU A 575 -6.09 6.81 -16.20
CA GLU A 575 -5.43 5.94 -17.15
C GLU A 575 -6.21 4.62 -17.22
N ILE A 576 -6.68 4.30 -18.42
CA ILE A 576 -7.43 3.08 -18.72
C ILE A 576 -6.59 2.27 -19.69
N ASP A 577 -6.21 1.05 -19.30
CA ASP A 577 -5.54 0.09 -20.17
C ASP A 577 -6.39 -1.19 -20.32
N SER A 578 -5.97 -2.09 -21.21
CA SER A 578 -6.76 -3.29 -21.56
C SER A 578 -6.97 -4.29 -20.43
N GLU A 579 -6.30 -4.15 -19.28
CA GLU A 579 -6.41 -5.06 -18.13
C GLU A 579 -6.55 -4.33 -16.77
N HIS A 580 -6.42 -2.99 -16.73
CA HIS A 580 -6.28 -2.22 -15.51
C HIS A 580 -6.79 -0.78 -15.68
N SER A 581 -7.05 -0.12 -14.55
CA SER A 581 -7.27 1.34 -14.51
C SER A 581 -6.53 1.94 -13.33
N SER A 582 -5.85 3.06 -13.56
CA SER A 582 -5.09 3.79 -12.55
C SER A 582 -5.44 5.26 -12.55
N ILE A 583 -5.18 5.89 -11.40
CA ILE A 583 -5.56 7.27 -11.12
C ILE A 583 -4.36 7.95 -10.50
N SER A 584 -4.13 9.20 -10.87
CA SER A 584 -3.19 10.07 -10.18
C SER A 584 -3.75 11.49 -10.07
N LEU A 585 -3.24 12.28 -9.13
CA LEU A 585 -3.62 13.68 -8.99
C LEU A 585 -2.85 14.49 -10.04
N LEU A 586 -3.49 15.48 -10.68
CA LEU A 586 -2.81 16.33 -11.66
C LEU A 586 -1.81 17.27 -10.97
N GLU A 587 -2.29 18.03 -9.99
CA GLU A 587 -1.49 18.94 -9.18
C GLU A 587 -2.09 19.04 -7.77
N ASP A 588 -1.34 19.57 -6.81
CA ASP A 588 -1.90 19.83 -5.49
C ASP A 588 -2.95 20.96 -5.60
N SER A 589 -4.07 20.84 -4.88
CA SER A 589 -5.20 21.78 -4.94
C SER A 589 -4.88 23.21 -4.50
N MET A 590 -3.83 23.39 -3.71
CA MET A 590 -3.47 24.64 -3.07
C MET A 590 -2.48 25.46 -3.91
N SER A 591 -2.71 26.77 -3.98
CA SER A 591 -1.71 27.71 -4.51
C SER A 591 -0.46 27.75 -3.63
N SER A 592 0.66 28.24 -4.19
CA SER A 592 1.91 28.39 -3.43
C SER A 592 1.76 29.27 -2.19
N GLN A 593 0.90 30.30 -2.23
CA GLN A 593 0.62 31.16 -1.08
C GLN A 593 -0.14 30.41 0.02
N GLU A 594 -1.16 29.63 -0.34
CA GLU A 594 -1.94 28.83 0.61
C GLU A 594 -1.09 27.73 1.23
N LYS A 595 -0.27 27.04 0.43
CA LYS A 595 0.72 26.09 0.93
C LYS A 595 1.66 26.74 1.93
N ASN A 596 2.13 27.96 1.68
CA ASN A 596 2.99 28.68 2.63
C ASN A 596 2.26 29.00 3.94
N ILE A 597 0.98 29.39 3.90
CA ILE A 597 0.18 29.63 5.11
C ILE A 597 0.05 28.35 5.95
N ILE A 598 -0.27 27.22 5.31
CA ILE A 598 -0.37 25.94 6.02
C ILE A 598 1.00 25.49 6.52
N LYS A 599 2.05 25.65 5.71
CA LYS A 599 3.44 25.35 6.08
C LYS A 599 3.86 26.16 7.31
N GLU A 600 3.61 27.46 7.33
CA GLU A 600 3.87 28.30 8.51
C GLU A 600 3.13 27.80 9.75
N LYS A 601 1.88 27.36 9.60
CA LYS A 601 1.10 26.80 10.71
C LYS A 601 1.68 25.47 11.19
N LEU A 602 2.04 24.57 10.28
CA LEU A 602 2.73 23.33 10.61
C LEU A 602 4.09 23.58 11.27
N THR A 603 4.88 24.54 10.79
CA THR A 603 6.17 24.93 11.40
C THR A 603 5.98 25.51 12.79
N LYS A 604 4.93 26.33 13.03
CA LYS A 604 4.58 26.79 14.38
C LYS A 604 4.28 25.61 15.31
N ILE A 605 3.49 24.65 14.84
CA ILE A 605 3.19 23.43 15.62
C ILE A 605 4.46 22.62 15.85
N GLN A 606 5.28 22.41 14.83
CA GLN A 606 6.56 21.72 14.93
C GLN A 606 7.43 22.36 16.02
N ASN A 607 7.56 23.68 16.04
CA ASN A 607 8.32 24.42 17.04
C ASN A 607 7.77 24.24 18.46
N ILE A 608 6.44 24.17 18.64
CA ILE A 608 5.82 23.88 19.94
C ILE A 608 6.30 22.51 20.44
N TYR A 609 6.31 21.49 19.58
CA TYR A 609 6.62 20.11 19.97
C TYR A 609 8.11 19.73 19.82
N SER A 610 8.99 20.61 19.35
CA SER A 610 10.42 20.31 19.12
C SER A 610 11.16 19.86 20.38
N ASN A 611 10.79 20.41 21.55
CA ASN A 611 11.48 20.19 22.82
C ASN A 611 10.58 19.56 23.90
N ILE A 612 9.35 19.16 23.56
CA ILE A 612 8.43 18.55 24.53
C ILE A 612 8.70 17.05 24.58
N GLU A 613 9.13 16.59 25.74
CA GLU A 613 9.42 15.19 26.02
C GLU A 613 8.20 14.50 26.65
N SER A 614 7.25 14.13 25.81
CA SER A 614 6.13 13.25 26.16
C SER A 614 5.79 12.34 25.00
N TYR A 615 5.16 11.19 25.27
CA TYR A 615 4.75 10.28 24.20
C TYR A 615 3.72 10.91 23.27
N THR A 616 2.73 11.64 23.81
CA THR A 616 1.73 12.38 23.02
C THR A 616 2.41 13.43 22.14
N ALA A 617 3.37 14.18 22.71
CA ALA A 617 4.15 15.16 21.96
C ALA A 617 4.97 14.52 20.83
N CYS A 618 5.58 13.35 21.06
CA CYS A 618 6.31 12.62 20.02
C CYS A 618 5.39 12.16 18.88
N ILE A 619 4.19 11.64 19.20
CA ILE A 619 3.18 11.25 18.22
C ILE A 619 2.79 12.45 17.35
N ILE A 620 2.49 13.59 17.98
CA ILE A 620 2.11 14.83 17.28
C ILE A 620 3.28 15.34 16.44
N ARG A 621 4.49 15.42 17.02
CA ARG A 621 5.69 15.88 16.32
C ARG A 621 5.94 15.08 15.06
N GLN A 622 5.89 13.74 15.14
CA GLN A 622 6.12 12.91 13.96
C GLN A 622 5.01 13.08 12.92
N HIS A 623 3.75 13.16 13.34
CA HIS A 623 2.64 13.42 12.43
C HIS A 623 2.84 14.75 11.67
N ILE A 624 3.21 15.82 12.38
CA ILE A 624 3.48 17.13 11.78
C ILE A 624 4.70 17.11 10.85
N ASN A 625 5.75 16.37 11.20
CA ASN A 625 6.92 16.18 10.33
C ASN A 625 6.54 15.48 9.02
N ILE A 626 5.67 14.47 9.07
CA ILE A 626 5.17 13.78 7.88
C ILE A 626 4.34 14.73 7.02
N GLU A 627 3.43 15.50 7.61
CA GLU A 627 2.61 16.47 6.87
C GLU A 627 3.46 17.58 6.22
N LEU A 628 4.51 18.06 6.91
CA LEU A 628 5.49 18.99 6.34
C LEU A 628 6.25 18.36 5.17
N ALA A 629 6.77 17.14 5.34
CA ALA A 629 7.50 16.43 4.29
C ALA A 629 6.64 16.23 3.03
N LYS A 630 5.35 15.90 3.20
CA LYS A 630 4.39 15.82 2.08
C LYS A 630 4.27 17.14 1.32
N MET A 631 4.18 18.27 2.03
CA MET A 631 4.11 19.60 1.40
C MET A 631 5.40 19.99 0.67
N GLU A 632 6.54 19.52 1.15
CA GLU A 632 7.85 19.72 0.51
C GLU A 632 8.14 18.71 -0.61
N LYS A 633 7.18 17.81 -0.89
CA LYS A 633 7.33 16.69 -1.83
C LYS A 633 8.51 15.78 -1.48
N GLU A 634 8.88 15.75 -0.21
CA GLU A 634 9.88 14.82 0.31
C GLU A 634 9.28 13.42 0.40
N SER A 635 10.00 12.44 -0.12
CA SER A 635 9.51 11.07 -0.11
C SER A 635 9.83 10.40 1.22
N ALA A 636 8.79 9.95 1.93
CA ALA A 636 8.90 8.99 3.03
C ALA A 636 9.74 7.76 2.66
N LEU A 637 9.80 7.43 1.36
CA LEU A 637 10.63 6.35 0.83
C LEU A 637 12.11 6.52 1.18
N ARG A 638 12.66 7.75 1.27
CA ARG A 638 14.08 7.95 1.61
C ARG A 638 14.42 7.41 2.99
N GLN A 639 13.60 7.73 3.98
CA GLN A 639 13.79 7.25 5.35
C GLN A 639 13.64 5.72 5.43
N ILE A 640 12.64 5.17 4.76
CA ILE A 640 12.45 3.70 4.66
C ILE A 640 13.65 3.02 3.99
N GLN A 641 14.22 3.65 2.95
CA GLN A 641 15.40 3.17 2.24
C GLN A 641 16.65 3.19 3.14
N GLU A 642 16.78 4.16 4.03
CA GLU A 642 17.85 4.22 5.04
C GLU A 642 17.71 3.07 6.04
N SER A 643 16.51 2.83 6.59
CA SER A 643 16.23 1.69 7.49
C SER A 643 16.57 0.34 6.83
N ILE A 644 16.18 0.16 5.56
CA ILE A 644 16.49 -1.07 4.80
C ILE A 644 18.00 -1.24 4.62
N ARG A 645 18.71 -0.15 4.30
CA ARG A 645 20.16 -0.18 4.11
C ARG A 645 20.91 -0.54 5.40
N ASN A 646 20.43 -0.05 6.54
CA ASN A 646 21.05 -0.29 7.84
C ASN A 646 20.83 -1.73 8.35
N ASN A 647 19.76 -2.41 7.91
CA ASN A 647 19.47 -3.83 8.20
C ASN A 647 19.69 -4.22 9.68
N HIS A 648 19.11 -3.43 10.59
CA HIS A 648 19.09 -3.76 12.02
C HIS A 648 17.94 -4.71 12.38
N ASP A 649 18.02 -5.33 13.54
CA ASP A 649 17.07 -6.37 13.99
C ASP A 649 15.62 -5.85 14.16
N ASN A 650 15.46 -4.58 14.54
CA ASN A 650 14.16 -3.95 14.79
C ASN A 650 13.77 -3.02 13.64
N ILE A 651 12.88 -3.43 12.75
CA ILE A 651 12.48 -2.64 11.57
C ILE A 651 11.16 -1.85 11.78
N ASN A 652 10.76 -1.65 13.03
CA ASN A 652 9.52 -0.95 13.36
C ASN A 652 9.57 0.56 13.06
N ASP A 653 10.76 1.13 12.97
CA ASP A 653 11.01 2.52 12.53
C ASP A 653 10.42 2.79 11.15
N ILE A 654 10.48 1.82 10.22
CA ILE A 654 9.83 1.90 8.90
C ILE A 654 8.33 2.25 9.01
N PHE A 655 7.65 1.73 10.04
CA PHE A 655 6.21 1.92 10.23
C PHE A 655 5.84 3.31 10.73
N LEU A 656 6.83 4.14 11.10
CA LEU A 656 6.63 5.52 11.57
C LEU A 656 6.63 6.55 10.44
N HIS A 657 6.90 6.15 9.19
CA HIS A 657 6.97 7.05 8.03
C HIS A 657 5.67 7.08 7.20
N GLY A 658 4.53 6.92 7.88
CA GLY A 658 3.19 6.98 7.29
C GLY A 658 2.63 5.63 6.84
N MET A 659 1.34 5.62 6.52
CA MET A 659 0.59 4.42 6.14
C MET A 659 1.03 3.92 4.75
N MET A 660 1.45 2.66 4.64
CA MET A 660 1.88 2.05 3.38
C MET A 660 0.70 1.44 2.61
N VAL A 661 -0.13 2.27 1.98
CA VAL A 661 -1.31 1.81 1.21
C VAL A 661 -0.96 1.56 -0.26
N SER A 662 -0.31 2.53 -0.89
CA SER A 662 -0.06 2.55 -2.34
C SER A 662 0.73 1.35 -2.83
N MET A 663 0.26 0.73 -3.91
CA MET A 663 0.95 -0.36 -4.57
C MET A 663 2.33 0.07 -5.10
N ASP A 664 2.45 1.29 -5.65
CA ASP A 664 3.72 1.79 -6.18
C ASP A 664 4.75 2.05 -5.06
N GLN A 665 4.30 2.49 -3.87
CA GLN A 665 5.17 2.63 -2.70
C GLN A 665 5.70 1.26 -2.26
N LYS A 666 4.82 0.25 -2.15
CA LYS A 666 5.21 -1.12 -1.78
C LYS A 666 6.18 -1.73 -2.80
N ALA A 667 5.90 -1.56 -4.09
CA ALA A 667 6.77 -2.02 -5.17
C ALA A 667 8.14 -1.33 -5.13
N SER A 668 8.18 -0.03 -4.82
CA SER A 668 9.43 0.73 -4.69
C SER A 668 10.29 0.26 -3.51
N ILE A 669 9.66 -0.08 -2.38
CA ILE A 669 10.33 -0.68 -1.22
C ILE A 669 10.93 -2.04 -1.58
N VAL A 670 10.13 -2.93 -2.19
CA VAL A 670 10.57 -4.27 -2.60
C VAL A 670 11.69 -4.19 -3.65
N LYS A 671 11.57 -3.29 -4.63
CA LYS A 671 12.63 -2.98 -5.61
C LYS A 671 13.92 -2.58 -4.92
N TYR A 672 13.86 -1.61 -4.00
CA TYR A 672 15.05 -1.10 -3.32
C TYR A 672 15.75 -2.19 -2.49
N PHE A 673 14.98 -3.02 -1.79
CA PHE A 673 15.50 -4.19 -1.08
C PHE A 673 16.31 -5.11 -1.98
N PHE A 674 15.80 -5.45 -3.18
CA PHE A 674 16.53 -6.32 -4.11
C PHE A 674 17.80 -5.69 -4.66
N ILE A 675 17.81 -4.37 -4.86
CA ILE A 675 18.98 -3.66 -5.37
C ILE A 675 20.08 -3.61 -4.31
N VAL A 676 19.78 -3.11 -3.10
CA VAL A 676 20.80 -2.93 -2.04
C VAL A 676 21.36 -4.27 -1.54
N HIS A 677 20.57 -5.35 -1.55
CA HIS A 677 21.00 -6.68 -1.13
C HIS A 677 21.38 -7.61 -2.29
N ALA A 678 21.71 -7.07 -3.47
CA ALA A 678 22.21 -7.88 -4.59
C ALA A 678 23.58 -8.52 -4.30
N ASN A 679 24.44 -7.82 -3.55
CA ASN A 679 25.80 -8.27 -3.19
C ASN A 679 25.76 -9.32 -2.08
N ASN A 680 24.91 -9.09 -1.07
CA ASN A 680 24.84 -9.88 0.15
C ASN A 680 23.41 -10.33 0.40
N ASN A 681 23.12 -11.55 -0.04
CA ASN A 681 21.82 -12.17 0.23
C ASN A 681 21.63 -12.39 1.74
N LEU A 682 20.51 -11.89 2.25
CA LEU A 682 20.14 -12.07 3.64
C LEU A 682 19.66 -13.51 3.93
N PRO A 683 19.80 -14.00 5.17
CA PRO A 683 19.19 -15.26 5.57
C PRO A 683 17.66 -15.23 5.39
N LYS A 684 17.04 -16.37 5.06
CA LYS A 684 15.58 -16.47 4.88
C LYS A 684 14.78 -15.92 6.08
N ASN A 685 15.29 -16.14 7.29
CA ASN A 685 14.64 -15.68 8.53
C ASN A 685 14.99 -14.24 8.89
N ASN A 686 15.70 -13.47 8.07
CA ASN A 686 15.96 -12.06 8.34
C ASN A 686 14.64 -11.25 8.37
N PRO A 687 14.49 -10.27 9.29
CA PRO A 687 13.28 -9.44 9.37
C PRO A 687 12.91 -8.72 8.07
N LEU A 688 13.86 -8.15 7.32
CA LEU A 688 13.61 -7.48 6.04
C LEU A 688 13.08 -8.44 4.97
N VAL A 689 13.55 -9.70 4.96
CA VAL A 689 13.03 -10.73 4.05
C VAL A 689 11.57 -11.03 4.38
N ARG A 690 11.22 -11.15 5.67
CA ARG A 690 9.85 -11.39 6.12
C ARG A 690 8.94 -10.19 5.86
N PHE A 691 9.43 -8.97 6.10
CA PHE A 691 8.73 -7.73 5.77
C PHE A 691 8.40 -7.61 4.28
N THR A 692 9.39 -7.80 3.39
CA THR A 692 9.13 -7.77 1.94
C THR A 692 8.22 -8.90 1.48
N ASN A 693 8.29 -10.09 2.11
CA ASN A 693 7.36 -11.18 1.86
C ASN A 693 5.92 -10.80 2.22
N ASN A 694 5.73 -10.05 3.30
CA ASN A 694 4.42 -9.56 3.72
C ASN A 694 3.90 -8.44 2.79
N LEU A 695 4.76 -7.51 2.33
CA LEU A 695 4.39 -6.51 1.32
C LEU A 695 3.88 -7.16 0.02
N ILE A 696 4.66 -8.09 -0.53
CA ILE A 696 4.29 -8.89 -1.71
C ILE A 696 3.00 -9.66 -1.42
N GLY A 697 2.96 -10.34 -0.28
CA GLY A 697 1.86 -11.18 0.16
C GLY A 697 0.57 -10.44 0.47
N SER A 698 0.59 -9.11 0.60
CA SER A 698 -0.59 -8.26 0.79
C SER A 698 -1.19 -7.69 -0.51
N THR A 699 -0.50 -7.88 -1.64
CA THR A 699 -0.82 -7.20 -2.91
C THR A 699 -1.62 -8.14 -3.82
N PRO A 700 -2.64 -7.68 -4.57
CA PRO A 700 -3.44 -8.52 -5.48
C PRO A 700 -2.63 -8.97 -6.70
N LEU A 701 -1.83 -10.03 -6.54
CA LEU A 701 -0.91 -10.52 -7.58
C LEU A 701 -1.59 -11.30 -8.71
N ASP A 702 -2.91 -11.48 -8.67
CA ASP A 702 -3.69 -12.00 -9.80
C ASP A 702 -3.69 -11.03 -10.99
N ASP A 703 -3.70 -9.72 -10.71
CA ASP A 703 -3.53 -8.64 -11.69
C ASP A 703 -2.11 -8.66 -12.31
N LEU A 704 -2.03 -8.66 -13.65
CA LEU A 704 -0.76 -8.80 -14.37
C LEU A 704 0.14 -7.57 -14.21
N ALA A 705 -0.42 -6.36 -14.26
CA ALA A 705 0.32 -5.11 -14.16
C ALA A 705 0.95 -4.96 -12.78
N THR A 706 0.16 -5.20 -11.74
CA THR A 706 0.56 -5.25 -10.33
C THR A 706 1.65 -6.28 -10.10
N ARG A 707 1.44 -7.51 -10.59
CA ARG A 707 2.42 -8.60 -10.45
C ARG A 707 3.76 -8.26 -11.13
N LYS A 708 3.73 -7.65 -12.32
CA LYS A 708 4.95 -7.20 -13.01
C LYS A 708 5.67 -6.12 -12.22
N LYS A 709 4.98 -5.07 -11.79
CA LYS A 709 5.57 -3.98 -11.00
C LYS A 709 6.22 -4.50 -9.70
N MET A 710 5.52 -5.36 -8.97
CA MET A 710 6.00 -5.86 -7.68
C MET A 710 7.20 -6.81 -7.81
N LEU A 711 7.26 -7.64 -8.85
CA LEU A 711 8.21 -8.76 -8.95
C LEU A 711 9.34 -8.55 -9.97
N LEU A 712 9.35 -7.42 -10.70
CA LEU A 712 10.32 -7.12 -11.76
C LEU A 712 11.78 -7.31 -11.30
N TYR A 713 12.12 -6.79 -10.12
CA TYR A 713 13.48 -6.77 -9.59
C TYR A 713 13.88 -8.05 -8.84
N CYS A 714 12.97 -9.02 -8.66
CA CYS A 714 13.31 -10.30 -8.04
C CYS A 714 14.45 -11.01 -8.77
N VAL A 715 14.61 -10.77 -10.07
CA VAL A 715 15.63 -11.38 -10.90
C VAL A 715 17.06 -11.10 -10.44
N LEU A 716 17.26 -10.00 -9.69
CA LEU A 716 18.55 -9.63 -9.12
C LEU A 716 18.97 -10.53 -7.95
N ASN A 717 18.04 -11.31 -7.39
CA ASN A 717 18.31 -12.15 -6.21
C ASN A 717 18.16 -13.65 -6.51
N LYS A 718 19.24 -14.43 -6.29
CA LYS A 718 19.24 -15.89 -6.48
C LYS A 718 18.35 -16.65 -5.49
N ASP A 719 18.16 -16.13 -4.28
CA ASP A 719 17.40 -16.75 -3.20
C ASP A 719 15.91 -16.36 -3.18
N ARG A 720 15.44 -15.59 -4.18
CA ARG A 720 14.03 -15.17 -4.32
C ARG A 720 13.02 -16.32 -4.13
N LYS A 721 13.34 -17.52 -4.62
CA LYS A 721 12.47 -18.70 -4.50
C LYS A 721 12.34 -19.18 -3.05
N ASN A 722 13.40 -19.02 -2.26
CA ASN A 722 13.47 -19.41 -0.85
C ASN A 722 12.79 -18.36 0.05
N TYR A 723 12.91 -17.08 -0.32
CA TYR A 723 12.27 -15.97 0.39
C TYR A 723 10.75 -15.99 0.27
N TYR A 724 10.23 -16.23 -0.94
CA TYR A 724 8.80 -16.08 -1.24
C TYR A 724 8.17 -17.40 -1.72
N PRO A 725 7.93 -18.36 -0.81
CA PRO A 725 7.40 -19.68 -1.17
C PRO A 725 5.98 -19.62 -1.75
N GLY A 726 5.19 -18.59 -1.41
CA GLY A 726 3.84 -18.37 -1.94
C GLY A 726 3.77 -18.12 -3.45
N LEU A 727 4.92 -17.84 -4.09
CA LEU A 727 5.06 -17.53 -5.52
C LEU A 727 5.56 -18.70 -6.38
N LYS A 728 5.58 -19.94 -5.86
CA LYS A 728 6.20 -21.09 -6.54
C LYS A 728 5.77 -21.27 -8.00
N SER A 729 4.52 -20.98 -8.33
CA SER A 729 3.93 -21.21 -9.66
C SER A 729 4.35 -20.20 -10.73
N CYS A 730 4.73 -18.97 -10.37
CA CYS A 730 5.00 -17.88 -11.33
C CYS A 730 6.48 -17.67 -11.63
N TRP A 731 7.39 -18.32 -10.90
CA TRP A 731 8.83 -18.08 -11.04
C TRP A 731 9.35 -18.29 -12.46
N LYS A 732 8.84 -19.27 -13.22
CA LYS A 732 9.28 -19.54 -14.60
C LYS A 732 9.00 -18.34 -15.52
N GLU A 733 7.87 -17.67 -15.32
CA GLU A 733 7.46 -16.50 -16.10
C GLU A 733 8.23 -15.26 -15.68
N ILE A 734 8.35 -15.01 -14.37
CA ILE A 734 9.08 -13.84 -13.82
C ILE A 734 10.56 -13.88 -14.20
N THR A 735 11.17 -15.07 -14.27
CA THR A 735 12.58 -15.18 -14.66
C THR A 735 12.85 -14.95 -16.13
N LYS A 736 11.82 -14.98 -17.00
CA LYS A 736 11.99 -14.67 -18.41
C LYS A 736 11.89 -13.16 -18.59
N ILE A 737 13.04 -12.51 -18.76
CA ILE A 737 13.10 -11.06 -18.98
C ILE A 737 12.77 -10.78 -20.45
N ALA A 738 11.74 -9.96 -20.68
CA ALA A 738 11.46 -9.37 -21.99
C ALA A 738 12.37 -8.15 -22.24
N ILE A 739 12.64 -7.82 -23.50
CA ILE A 739 13.48 -6.67 -23.88
C ILE A 739 13.11 -5.38 -23.15
N ASN A 740 11.82 -5.03 -23.08
CA ASN A 740 11.39 -3.80 -22.40
C ASN A 740 11.72 -3.81 -20.90
N ASN A 741 11.53 -4.95 -20.23
CA ASN A 741 11.85 -5.11 -18.81
C ASN A 741 13.36 -5.00 -18.56
N PHE A 742 14.19 -5.53 -19.48
CA PHE A 742 15.64 -5.37 -19.42
C PHE A 742 16.04 -3.90 -19.45
N TYR A 743 15.42 -3.09 -20.32
CA TYR A 743 15.69 -1.65 -20.37
C TYR A 743 15.21 -0.92 -19.12
N THR A 744 14.00 -1.22 -18.64
CA THR A 744 13.50 -0.63 -17.39
C THR A 744 14.46 -0.89 -16.22
N ILE A 745 14.98 -2.12 -16.09
CA ILE A 745 15.90 -2.45 -15.00
C ILE A 745 17.27 -1.78 -15.20
N THR A 746 17.82 -1.77 -16.41
CA THR A 746 19.13 -1.14 -16.69
C THR A 746 19.09 0.38 -16.54
N GLN A 747 18.05 1.04 -17.04
CA GLN A 747 17.81 2.47 -16.82
C GLN A 747 17.73 2.78 -15.33
N GLN A 748 16.99 1.96 -14.57
CA GLN A 748 16.87 2.15 -13.13
C GLN A 748 18.23 2.08 -12.41
N ILE A 749 19.01 1.04 -12.67
CA ILE A 749 20.26 0.77 -11.94
C ILE A 749 21.38 1.74 -12.36
N LEU A 750 21.45 2.10 -13.64
CA LEU A 750 22.57 2.87 -14.21
C LEU A 750 22.30 4.37 -14.33
N VAL A 751 21.03 4.80 -14.42
CA VAL A 751 20.67 6.20 -14.70
C VAL A 751 19.97 6.85 -13.53
N GLU A 752 18.89 6.23 -13.05
CA GLU A 752 17.97 6.84 -12.07
C GLU A 752 18.42 6.69 -10.62
N SER A 753 19.25 5.68 -10.33
CA SER A 753 19.73 5.41 -8.98
C SER A 753 21.16 5.90 -8.76
N ASN A 754 21.42 6.44 -7.56
CA ASN A 754 22.77 6.81 -7.09
C ASN A 754 23.34 5.72 -6.16
N HIS A 755 23.30 4.46 -6.57
CA HIS A 755 23.85 3.36 -5.76
C HIS A 755 25.38 3.31 -5.87
N PRO A 756 26.07 2.82 -4.82
CA PRO A 756 27.51 2.55 -4.87
C PRO A 756 27.90 1.67 -6.07
N LEU A 757 29.10 1.89 -6.62
CA LEU A 757 29.61 1.19 -7.80
C LEU A 757 29.54 -0.35 -7.66
N ASP A 758 29.89 -0.88 -6.50
CA ASP A 758 29.88 -2.32 -6.22
C ASP A 758 28.46 -2.92 -6.27
N VAL A 759 27.46 -2.20 -5.73
CA VAL A 759 26.05 -2.62 -5.80
C VAL A 759 25.55 -2.58 -7.23
N THR A 760 25.87 -1.52 -7.98
CA THR A 760 25.47 -1.35 -9.38
C THR A 760 26.05 -2.44 -10.27
N LEU A 761 27.34 -2.73 -10.15
CA LEU A 761 28.03 -3.77 -10.93
C LEU A 761 27.44 -5.16 -10.67
N GLU A 762 27.17 -5.51 -9.42
CA GLU A 762 26.59 -6.81 -9.11
C GLU A 762 25.14 -6.93 -9.58
N CYS A 763 24.33 -5.87 -9.42
CA CYS A 763 22.97 -5.85 -9.97
C CYS A 763 23.01 -6.06 -11.49
N PHE A 764 23.92 -5.36 -12.18
CA PHE A 764 24.13 -5.53 -13.61
C PHE A 764 24.55 -6.96 -13.95
N LYS A 765 25.52 -7.53 -13.24
CA LYS A 765 25.96 -8.92 -13.41
C LYS A 765 24.82 -9.91 -13.24
N LYS A 766 24.01 -9.79 -12.18
CA LYS A 766 22.84 -10.64 -11.94
C LYS A 766 21.80 -10.52 -13.06
N LEU A 767 21.57 -9.31 -13.57
CA LEU A 767 20.68 -9.07 -14.69
C LEU A 767 21.20 -9.73 -15.98
N ILE A 768 22.49 -9.58 -16.29
CA ILE A 768 23.13 -10.18 -17.46
C ILE A 768 23.05 -11.71 -17.39
N ILE A 769 23.33 -12.32 -16.23
CA ILE A 769 23.17 -13.77 -15.99
C ILE A 769 21.73 -14.23 -16.29
N ALA A 770 20.73 -13.43 -15.92
CA ALA A 770 19.34 -13.78 -16.12
C ALA A 770 18.90 -13.77 -17.60
N VAL A 771 19.58 -13.00 -18.46
CA VAL A 771 19.28 -12.95 -19.90
C VAL A 771 20.15 -13.88 -20.75
N THR A 772 21.19 -14.52 -20.20
CA THR A 772 22.13 -15.38 -20.96
C THR A 772 21.44 -16.50 -21.75
N ASN A 773 20.31 -17.01 -21.24
CA ASN A 773 19.50 -18.07 -21.87
C ASN A 773 18.35 -17.54 -22.73
N SER A 774 18.24 -16.22 -22.92
CA SER A 774 17.21 -15.62 -23.77
C SER A 774 17.61 -15.71 -25.25
N ASP A 775 16.65 -16.01 -26.12
CA ASP A 775 16.83 -15.93 -27.58
C ASP A 775 17.11 -14.51 -28.07
N GLU A 776 16.71 -13.51 -27.28
CA GLU A 776 16.81 -12.08 -27.56
C GLU A 776 18.05 -11.42 -26.91
N LYS A 777 18.94 -12.20 -26.27
CA LYS A 777 20.07 -11.66 -25.49
C LYS A 777 20.98 -10.72 -26.28
N TYR A 778 21.25 -11.02 -27.55
CA TYR A 778 22.07 -10.16 -28.40
C TYR A 778 21.32 -8.88 -28.79
N ASP A 779 20.00 -8.92 -28.98
CA ASP A 779 19.21 -7.70 -29.20
C ASP A 779 19.29 -6.80 -27.96
N MET A 780 19.11 -7.36 -26.77
CA MET A 780 19.24 -6.62 -25.50
C MET A 780 20.60 -5.92 -25.34
N ILE A 781 21.70 -6.58 -25.74
CA ILE A 781 23.07 -6.05 -25.59
C ILE A 781 23.42 -5.01 -26.68
N LEU A 782 22.91 -5.19 -27.90
CA LEU A 782 23.29 -4.38 -29.07
C LEU A 782 22.40 -3.15 -29.29
N ARG A 783 21.35 -2.94 -28.48
CA ARG A 783 20.61 -1.68 -28.56
C ARG A 783 21.41 -0.52 -28.01
N SER A 784 21.24 0.63 -28.67
CA SER A 784 21.97 1.87 -28.39
C SER A 784 21.83 2.34 -26.94
N PHE A 785 20.66 2.15 -26.32
CA PHE A 785 20.42 2.63 -24.95
C PHE A 785 21.35 1.99 -23.92
N LEU A 786 21.73 0.71 -24.07
CA LEU A 786 22.53 0.02 -23.05
C LEU A 786 23.92 0.66 -22.89
N ILE A 787 24.63 0.88 -23.99
CA ILE A 787 25.96 1.49 -23.94
C ILE A 787 25.89 2.95 -23.46
N ILE A 788 24.85 3.69 -23.88
CA ILE A 788 24.62 5.06 -23.41
C ILE A 788 24.46 5.06 -21.87
N TYR A 789 23.70 4.12 -21.30
CA TYR A 789 23.52 4.02 -19.85
C TYR A 789 24.81 3.64 -19.12
N ILE A 790 25.57 2.68 -19.65
CA ILE A 790 26.87 2.26 -19.07
C ILE A 790 27.85 3.43 -19.05
N VAL A 791 27.95 4.19 -20.16
CA VAL A 791 28.84 5.35 -20.27
C VAL A 791 28.38 6.47 -19.35
N ASN A 792 27.08 6.82 -19.36
CA ASN A 792 26.52 7.83 -18.47
C ASN A 792 26.83 7.54 -17.00
N PHE A 793 26.78 6.27 -16.60
CA PHE A 793 27.17 5.85 -15.26
C PHE A 793 28.68 5.97 -15.06
N SER A 794 29.48 5.50 -16.01
CA SER A 794 30.95 5.50 -15.93
C SER A 794 31.54 6.93 -15.82
N ILE A 795 30.99 7.90 -16.54
CA ILE A 795 31.39 9.33 -16.47
C ILE A 795 31.20 9.90 -15.06
N LYS A 796 30.18 9.43 -14.32
CA LYS A 796 29.91 9.88 -12.95
C LYS A 796 30.88 9.27 -11.92
N THR A 797 31.73 8.34 -12.32
CA THR A 797 32.70 7.69 -11.42
C THR A 797 34.06 8.37 -11.48
N ASN A 798 34.91 8.11 -10.49
CA ASN A 798 36.28 8.66 -10.44
C ASN A 798 37.21 8.11 -11.54
N ASP A 799 36.85 6.99 -12.19
CA ASP A 799 37.64 6.36 -13.24
C ASP A 799 36.72 5.77 -14.31
N LEU A 800 36.45 6.57 -15.34
CA LEU A 800 35.59 6.21 -16.46
C LEU A 800 36.08 4.94 -17.14
N ALA A 801 37.37 4.85 -17.44
CA ALA A 801 37.94 3.76 -18.21
C ALA A 801 37.82 2.44 -17.45
N LYS A 802 38.19 2.42 -16.17
CA LYS A 802 38.07 1.23 -15.33
C LYS A 802 36.63 0.79 -15.19
N THR A 803 35.70 1.70 -14.88
CA THR A 803 34.28 1.38 -14.69
C THR A 803 33.67 0.82 -15.97
N LEU A 804 33.89 1.47 -17.11
CA LEU A 804 33.41 1.01 -18.42
C LEU A 804 33.92 -0.40 -18.73
N LEU A 805 35.20 -0.67 -18.45
CA LEU A 805 35.80 -1.97 -18.67
C LEU A 805 35.25 -3.07 -17.75
N GLU A 806 34.84 -2.74 -16.53
CA GLU A 806 34.19 -3.69 -15.61
C GLU A 806 32.82 -4.14 -16.15
N PHE A 807 32.00 -3.22 -16.69
CA PHE A 807 30.74 -3.58 -17.35
C PHE A 807 30.94 -4.44 -18.60
N ILE A 808 31.92 -4.07 -19.43
CA ILE A 808 32.32 -4.84 -20.62
C ILE A 808 32.73 -6.26 -20.24
N LYS A 809 33.56 -6.38 -19.20
CA LYS A 809 34.03 -7.67 -18.68
C LYS A 809 32.87 -8.56 -18.24
N ILE A 810 31.87 -8.01 -17.55
CA ILE A 810 30.67 -8.76 -17.14
C ILE A 810 29.94 -9.34 -18.37
N ILE A 811 29.77 -8.55 -19.44
CA ILE A 811 29.10 -9.01 -20.67
C ILE A 811 29.91 -10.10 -21.37
N ASP A 812 31.22 -9.90 -21.48
CA ASP A 812 32.12 -10.84 -22.15
C ASP A 812 32.11 -12.21 -21.45
N GLU A 813 32.40 -12.22 -20.13
CA GLU A 813 32.46 -13.44 -19.33
C GLU A 813 31.10 -14.17 -19.24
N THR A 814 30.00 -13.42 -19.18
CA THR A 814 28.68 -14.01 -18.89
C THR A 814 27.90 -14.40 -20.15
N VAL A 815 28.12 -13.70 -21.27
CA VAL A 815 27.29 -13.87 -22.48
C VAL A 815 28.11 -14.31 -23.69
N MET A 816 29.31 -13.77 -23.90
CA MET A 816 30.09 -14.04 -25.10
C MET A 816 30.89 -15.34 -24.98
N GLN A 817 31.73 -15.46 -23.95
CA GLN A 817 32.62 -16.60 -23.75
C GLN A 817 31.88 -17.95 -23.69
N PRO A 818 30.74 -18.11 -22.98
CA PRO A 818 30.01 -19.38 -22.95
C PRO A 818 29.47 -19.83 -24.32
N GLY A 819 29.26 -18.89 -25.25
CA GLY A 819 28.79 -19.17 -26.60
C GLY A 819 29.92 -19.23 -27.64
N GLY A 820 31.19 -19.18 -27.22
CA GLY A 820 32.36 -19.10 -28.12
C GLY A 820 32.34 -17.89 -29.05
N SER A 821 31.60 -16.84 -28.68
CA SER A 821 31.46 -15.60 -29.46
C SER A 821 32.49 -14.58 -29.00
N ASN A 822 32.87 -13.65 -29.87
CA ASN A 822 33.82 -12.58 -29.56
C ASN A 822 33.08 -11.24 -29.40
N MET A 823 33.60 -10.34 -28.56
CA MET A 823 33.07 -8.98 -28.37
C MET A 823 33.21 -8.07 -29.60
N PHE A 824 33.91 -8.49 -30.66
CA PHE A 824 34.19 -7.72 -31.87
C PHE A 824 32.95 -6.99 -32.43
N CYS A 825 31.85 -7.71 -32.68
CA CYS A 825 30.60 -7.14 -33.20
C CYS A 825 29.96 -6.13 -32.24
N ILE A 826 30.07 -6.36 -30.92
CA ILE A 826 29.55 -5.46 -29.90
C ILE A 826 30.35 -4.16 -29.86
N TYR A 827 31.68 -4.23 -29.90
CA TYR A 827 32.52 -3.03 -29.94
C TYR A 827 32.23 -2.16 -31.16
N LEU A 828 32.09 -2.76 -32.36
CA LEU A 828 31.72 -2.01 -33.56
C LEU A 828 30.36 -1.30 -33.39
N LYS A 829 29.36 -2.02 -32.88
CA LYS A 829 28.03 -1.45 -32.65
C LYS A 829 28.06 -0.30 -31.65
N TRP A 830 28.78 -0.48 -30.54
CA TRP A 830 28.86 0.51 -29.48
C TRP A 830 29.65 1.75 -29.89
N ILE A 831 30.73 1.60 -30.65
CA ILE A 831 31.44 2.73 -31.25
C ILE A 831 30.53 3.54 -32.17
N TYR A 832 29.75 2.85 -33.02
CA TYR A 832 28.75 3.51 -33.86
C TYR A 832 27.70 4.27 -33.04
N ASP A 833 27.16 3.66 -31.98
CA ASP A 833 26.15 4.27 -31.12
C ASP A 833 26.69 5.51 -30.37
N ILE A 834 27.91 5.43 -29.85
CA ILE A 834 28.57 6.57 -29.19
C ILE A 834 28.88 7.69 -30.19
N GLY A 835 29.42 7.33 -31.36
CA GLY A 835 29.74 8.29 -32.42
C GLY A 835 28.53 9.01 -33.00
N ASN A 836 27.32 8.43 -32.90
CA ASN A 836 26.06 9.01 -33.37
C ASN A 836 25.16 9.54 -32.22
N SER A 837 25.60 9.40 -30.97
CA SER A 837 24.85 9.91 -29.81
C SER A 837 24.94 11.43 -29.72
N TYR A 838 23.82 12.09 -29.40
CA TYR A 838 23.79 13.52 -29.06
C TYR A 838 24.02 13.78 -27.57
N THR A 839 24.18 12.72 -26.76
CA THR A 839 24.27 12.79 -25.30
C THR A 839 25.64 13.22 -24.79
N PHE A 840 26.71 12.96 -25.54
CA PHE A 840 28.10 13.13 -25.08
C PHE A 840 28.81 14.27 -25.82
N SER A 841 29.71 14.95 -25.12
CA SER A 841 30.60 15.95 -25.73
C SER A 841 31.54 15.28 -26.75
N LEU A 842 32.18 16.07 -27.60
CA LEU A 842 33.13 15.55 -28.58
C LEU A 842 34.33 14.87 -27.91
N ASP A 843 34.81 15.44 -26.80
CA ASP A 843 35.97 14.93 -26.07
C ASP A 843 35.64 13.62 -25.35
N ASP A 844 34.49 13.54 -24.69
CA ASP A 844 34.00 12.29 -24.07
C ASP A 844 33.90 11.18 -25.14
N LYS A 845 33.32 11.50 -26.31
CA LYS A 845 33.19 10.53 -27.41
C LYS A 845 34.55 10.01 -27.84
N LYS A 846 35.53 10.89 -28.05
CA LYS A 846 36.90 10.51 -28.45
C LYS A 846 37.54 9.60 -27.40
N GLU A 847 37.42 9.95 -26.12
CA GLU A 847 37.98 9.14 -25.04
C GLU A 847 37.33 7.75 -24.96
N ILE A 848 36.00 7.67 -24.97
CA ILE A 848 35.25 6.41 -24.91
C ILE A 848 35.57 5.54 -26.12
N ILE A 849 35.53 6.09 -27.32
CA ILE A 849 35.83 5.37 -28.56
C ILE A 849 37.27 4.84 -28.52
N ARG A 850 38.23 5.63 -28.04
CA ARG A 850 39.62 5.18 -27.84
C ARG A 850 39.71 3.98 -26.90
N ILE A 851 39.00 4.01 -25.77
CA ILE A 851 38.96 2.88 -24.81
C ILE A 851 38.39 1.62 -25.49
N LEU A 852 37.28 1.74 -26.23
CA LEU A 852 36.66 0.62 -26.94
C LEU A 852 37.56 0.08 -28.05
N MET A 853 38.14 0.95 -28.88
CA MET A 853 39.07 0.62 -29.97
C MET A 853 40.27 -0.20 -29.44
N ASN A 854 40.81 0.17 -28.28
CA ASN A 854 41.92 -0.53 -27.64
C ASN A 854 41.59 -1.98 -27.22
N LYS A 855 40.31 -2.32 -27.07
CA LYS A 855 39.85 -3.67 -26.73
C LYS A 855 39.41 -4.51 -27.93
N ILE A 856 39.28 -3.92 -29.12
CA ILE A 856 38.91 -4.67 -30.32
C ILE A 856 40.00 -5.69 -30.66
N ASP A 857 39.59 -6.96 -30.79
CA ASP A 857 40.41 -8.03 -31.34
C ASP A 857 40.49 -7.92 -32.88
N ILE A 858 41.50 -7.19 -33.34
CA ILE A 858 41.81 -7.04 -34.77
C ILE A 858 42.32 -8.32 -35.42
N ASN A 859 42.38 -9.47 -34.74
CA ASN A 859 42.67 -10.78 -35.33
C ASN A 859 41.44 -11.71 -35.37
N TYR A 860 40.30 -11.28 -34.81
CA TYR A 860 39.06 -12.05 -34.88
C TYR A 860 38.62 -12.37 -36.31
N ASN A 861 38.33 -13.64 -36.59
CA ASN A 861 37.81 -14.10 -37.88
C ASN A 861 36.29 -14.22 -37.82
N PHE A 862 35.62 -13.40 -38.62
CA PHE A 862 34.16 -13.35 -38.71
C PHE A 862 33.59 -14.68 -39.23
N ASN A 863 32.63 -15.26 -38.53
CA ASN A 863 32.12 -16.60 -38.80
C ASN A 863 30.61 -16.60 -39.04
N ARG A 864 30.16 -16.87 -40.27
CA ARG A 864 28.73 -16.94 -40.64
C ARG A 864 27.94 -18.01 -39.86
N ASN A 865 28.61 -19.03 -39.31
CA ASN A 865 27.96 -20.04 -38.47
C ASN A 865 27.77 -19.58 -37.03
N ASN A 866 28.39 -18.46 -36.61
CA ASN A 866 28.14 -17.84 -35.33
C ASN A 866 26.85 -17.00 -35.40
N LYS A 867 25.94 -17.20 -34.44
CA LYS A 867 24.62 -16.55 -34.40
C LYS A 867 24.72 -15.02 -34.31
N LEU A 868 25.69 -14.49 -33.56
CA LEU A 868 25.90 -13.05 -33.38
C LEU A 868 26.44 -12.42 -34.67
N ASP A 869 27.48 -13.01 -35.25
CA ASP A 869 28.09 -12.54 -36.50
C ASP A 869 27.08 -12.52 -37.64
N TYR A 870 26.35 -13.63 -37.83
CA TYR A 870 25.29 -13.71 -38.83
C TYR A 870 24.20 -12.64 -38.62
N TRP A 871 23.77 -12.43 -37.38
CA TRP A 871 22.78 -11.40 -37.07
C TRP A 871 23.32 -9.99 -37.32
N PHE A 872 24.61 -9.76 -37.03
CA PHE A 872 25.27 -8.46 -37.21
C PHE A 872 25.44 -8.09 -38.69
N LEU A 873 25.57 -9.06 -39.61
CA LEU A 873 25.55 -8.78 -41.06
C LEU A 873 24.25 -8.07 -41.50
N ARG A 874 23.13 -8.32 -40.83
CA ARG A 874 21.86 -7.60 -41.10
C ARG A 874 21.86 -6.15 -40.64
N LYS A 875 22.91 -5.70 -39.93
CA LYS A 875 23.14 -4.32 -39.48
C LYS A 875 24.16 -3.60 -40.37
N PHE A 876 24.14 -3.89 -41.66
CA PHE A 876 25.08 -3.37 -42.66
C PHE A 876 25.29 -1.84 -42.66
N TYR A 877 24.24 -1.09 -42.34
CA TYR A 877 24.32 0.38 -42.21
C TYR A 877 25.34 0.84 -41.16
N VAL A 878 25.56 0.06 -40.09
CA VAL A 878 26.56 0.34 -39.05
C VAL A 878 27.97 0.27 -39.64
N LEU A 879 28.24 -0.77 -40.44
CA LEU A 879 29.55 -0.98 -41.07
C LEU A 879 29.86 0.11 -42.09
N LYS A 880 28.88 0.46 -42.94
CA LYS A 880 29.02 1.56 -43.92
C LYS A 880 29.27 2.90 -43.25
N ASP A 881 28.56 3.22 -42.17
CA ASP A 881 28.76 4.49 -41.46
C ASP A 881 30.15 4.59 -40.82
N LEU A 882 30.62 3.50 -40.19
CA LEU A 882 31.97 3.44 -39.62
C LEU A 882 33.07 3.58 -40.67
N GLU A 883 32.87 3.02 -41.87
CA GLU A 883 33.81 3.15 -42.99
C GLU A 883 33.84 4.57 -43.57
N MET A 884 32.68 5.22 -43.72
CA MET A 884 32.57 6.47 -44.49
C MET A 884 32.68 7.74 -43.64
N ASN A 885 32.20 7.74 -42.39
CA ASN A 885 31.81 8.99 -41.72
C ASN A 885 32.44 9.23 -40.34
N LYS A 886 33.38 8.40 -39.89
CA LYS A 886 33.87 8.42 -38.49
C LYS A 886 35.39 8.48 -38.31
N LYS A 887 36.17 8.75 -39.36
CA LYS A 887 37.64 8.77 -39.29
C LYS A 887 38.17 9.66 -38.15
N ASP A 888 37.65 10.87 -38.01
CA ASP A 888 38.08 11.87 -37.00
C ASP A 888 37.78 11.46 -35.54
N LEU A 889 36.89 10.47 -35.34
CA LEU A 889 36.57 9.91 -34.03
C LEU A 889 37.33 8.61 -33.76
N LEU A 890 37.67 7.85 -34.81
CA LEU A 890 38.27 6.52 -34.73
C LEU A 890 39.79 6.52 -34.79
N CYS A 891 40.39 7.59 -35.32
CA CYS A 891 41.81 7.69 -35.59
C CYS A 891 42.36 8.98 -34.98
N ASP A 892 43.44 8.83 -34.21
CA ASP A 892 44.28 9.94 -33.78
C ASP A 892 45.47 9.98 -34.73
N GLU A 893 45.48 10.95 -35.64
CA GLU A 893 46.51 11.06 -36.68
C GLU A 893 47.90 11.37 -36.10
N GLU A 894 47.96 11.87 -34.87
CA GLU A 894 49.21 12.16 -34.15
C GLU A 894 49.83 10.89 -33.52
N SER A 895 49.07 9.79 -33.46
CA SER A 895 49.51 8.51 -32.90
C SER A 895 49.71 7.44 -33.99
N PRO A 896 50.97 7.06 -34.33
CA PRO A 896 51.24 6.03 -35.33
C PRO A 896 50.58 4.68 -35.01
N GLU A 897 50.44 4.34 -33.73
CA GLU A 897 49.76 3.13 -33.28
C GLU A 897 48.25 3.19 -33.57
N SER A 898 47.62 4.35 -33.32
CA SER A 898 46.22 4.60 -33.61
C SER A 898 45.92 4.47 -35.11
N VAL A 899 46.75 5.10 -35.96
CA VAL A 899 46.66 5.02 -37.43
C VAL A 899 46.76 3.58 -37.93
N LYS A 900 47.74 2.82 -37.41
CA LYS A 900 47.93 1.40 -37.79
C LYS A 900 46.71 0.56 -37.41
N ARG A 901 46.17 0.76 -36.21
CA ARG A 901 45.00 0.01 -35.71
C ARG A 901 43.73 0.35 -36.48
N TYR A 902 43.51 1.64 -36.77
CA TYR A 902 42.42 2.11 -37.62
C TYR A 902 42.46 1.46 -39.01
N ASN A 903 43.60 1.49 -39.69
CA ASN A 903 43.76 0.89 -41.03
C ASN A 903 43.48 -0.62 -41.02
N CYS A 904 43.93 -1.33 -39.98
CA CYS A 904 43.65 -2.76 -39.81
C CYS A 904 42.14 -3.02 -39.64
N LEU A 905 41.46 -2.20 -38.83
CA LEU A 905 40.02 -2.30 -38.60
C LEU A 905 39.22 -2.02 -39.87
N MET A 906 39.55 -0.96 -40.62
CA MET A 906 38.86 -0.61 -41.86
C MET A 906 38.97 -1.70 -42.92
N ASN A 907 40.17 -2.29 -43.07
CA ASN A 907 40.37 -3.43 -43.97
C ASN A 907 39.49 -4.64 -43.59
N LYS A 908 39.26 -4.85 -42.28
CA LYS A 908 38.33 -5.89 -41.82
C LYS A 908 36.87 -5.54 -42.11
N ILE A 909 36.47 -4.30 -41.82
CA ILE A 909 35.10 -3.84 -42.09
C ILE A 909 34.75 -4.02 -43.57
N ARG A 910 35.65 -3.64 -44.48
CA ARG A 910 35.49 -3.86 -45.94
C ARG A 910 35.27 -5.33 -46.31
N LYS A 911 36.10 -6.23 -45.76
CA LYS A 911 35.93 -7.68 -45.97
C LYS A 911 34.58 -8.18 -45.47
N ILE A 912 34.10 -7.68 -44.33
CA ILE A 912 32.79 -8.05 -43.78
C ILE A 912 31.65 -7.47 -44.65
N ILE A 913 31.82 -6.26 -45.17
CA ILE A 913 30.89 -5.62 -46.11
C ILE A 913 30.75 -6.48 -47.38
N GLU A 914 31.86 -6.87 -48.01
CA GLU A 914 31.87 -7.77 -49.17
C GLU A 914 31.20 -9.11 -48.85
N LEU A 915 31.44 -9.66 -47.66
CA LEU A 915 30.77 -10.86 -47.17
C LEU A 915 29.29 -10.64 -46.85
N SER A 916 28.79 -9.43 -46.66
CA SER A 916 27.36 -9.20 -46.43
C SER A 916 26.56 -9.05 -47.72
N GLU A 917 27.25 -8.69 -48.81
CA GLU A 917 26.69 -8.53 -50.16
C GLU A 917 26.62 -9.86 -50.94
N GLN A 918 27.22 -10.94 -50.40
CA GLN A 918 27.19 -12.33 -50.87
C GLN A 918 26.30 -13.24 -50.02
#